data_AF-A0A1G3KAJ2-F1
#
_entry.id   AF-A0A1G3KAJ2-F1
#
_cell.length_a   1.000
_cell.length_b   1.000
_cell.length_c   1.000
_cell.angle_alpha   90.00
_cell.angle_beta   90.00
_cell.angle_gamma   90.00
#
_symmetry.space_group_name_H-M   'P 1'
#
loop_
_entity.id
_entity.type
_entity.pdbx_description
1 polymer ?
#
loop_
_entity_poly.entity_id
_entity_poly.type
_entity_poly.pdbx_seq_one_letter_code
_entity_poly.pdbx_strand_id
1 'polypeptide(L)'
;MSNSSLAFAFDEPSPPVVAIAAQIMASELAAGRTLSRGDISRIMTAHFGGSDALGRWSVRDAHAAIELAQVQYLQASDHIRLSARIEEADRFFCSLEDRIPTQTNRSEEQIEWQQFATPPRLAWLAARACALVADELVLEPSAGTGMLAVWASKAGTRLALNEISPLRRDCLSALYPAARTTGYDAELIDELLDPVISPSVVLMNPPYSQGIERGHDSRTGSRHLRSAWNRLAPGGRLVAIMPEWFDCTRFLVGLKGPVALRLNAAVERAFIKSGTGITTRLLVLDKVEGANEPVAIRKNDFPQLVDLINALPARDSRQVAPEQSILPARAPFHLVAGPRRLLPAPARITPAASMAIGALTYEALEIPAPLGIQVGHYLPYRPSRIVIHGAAEHPTALVESVAMGSISAPKPEAVPQLPDGLVPKGLLSAAQAETLIYAASAHARDLPGRFEPEDKGCSLKASAEGHVYRQGYFLGDGTGAGKGRQVASVILDRWVRGERRHIWISKNEALLEDARRDWAALGGLPIDIQPLSSWKLGTPIAMRDGILFVTYPTLRSARSDATRLDQILAWAGEGFDGVIVFDEAHAMANAAGGEGSRGKVKGSEQGIAGVRLQNLLPRARVLYASATGASDVNNLAYATRLGLWGPETAFANREAFVADIRDGGIAAMELVARDLKLLGLYTARALSFAGVEYEILEHCLTEDQIAVYDAYAEAWAIIHTNLREALEATRIVDGETGGTLNSGAKSAALSIFEGTKQRFFAQLLLSMKLPSLLPAIDTTIAEGQAVVVQLVSTAEAMLDRRLTDLSNEEREALEIDLSPREYV
;
A
#
# COMPACT_ATOMS: atom_id res chain seq x y z
N MET A 1 -35.27 8.21 -10.48
CA MET A 1 -35.94 9.39 -9.89
C MET A 1 -36.54 10.21 -11.02
N SER A 2 -37.75 10.72 -10.81
CA SER A 2 -38.57 11.46 -11.78
C SER A 2 -37.96 12.85 -12.05
N ASN A 3 -37.59 13.13 -13.31
CA ASN A 3 -37.17 14.45 -13.80
C ASN A 3 -38.40 15.31 -14.11
N SER A 4 -39.02 15.89 -13.10
CA SER A 4 -40.15 16.82 -13.31
C SER A 4 -40.08 18.06 -12.41
N SER A 5 -38.91 18.71 -12.35
CA SER A 5 -38.81 20.07 -11.82
C SER A 5 -38.38 21.03 -12.93
N LEU A 6 -39.33 21.82 -13.41
CA LEU A 6 -39.16 22.91 -14.39
C LEU A 6 -38.30 24.08 -13.87
N ALA A 7 -37.82 24.02 -12.61
CA ALA A 7 -37.06 25.10 -11.97
C ALA A 7 -35.54 25.04 -12.21
N PHE A 8 -35.03 23.97 -12.85
CA PHE A 8 -33.62 23.82 -13.25
C PHE A 8 -33.48 23.46 -14.74
N ALA A 9 -34.33 24.02 -15.59
CA ALA A 9 -34.08 23.99 -17.03
C ALA A 9 -32.90 24.92 -17.31
N PHE A 10 -31.67 24.38 -17.28
CA PHE A 10 -30.55 25.02 -17.93
C PHE A 10 -30.91 25.17 -19.41
N ASP A 11 -30.64 26.34 -19.99
CA ASP A 11 -30.75 26.52 -21.44
C ASP A 11 -30.00 25.37 -22.14
N GLU A 12 -30.56 24.84 -23.24
CA GLU A 12 -29.86 23.82 -24.02
C GLU A 12 -28.44 24.33 -24.31
N PRO A 13 -27.40 23.55 -23.94
CA PRO A 13 -26.03 24.00 -24.09
C PRO A 13 -25.79 24.35 -25.54
N SER A 14 -25.39 25.60 -25.79
CA SER A 14 -25.06 26.04 -27.14
C SER A 14 -23.99 25.13 -27.73
N PRO A 15 -24.10 24.72 -29.01
CA PRO A 15 -23.13 23.84 -29.62
C PRO A 15 -21.72 24.45 -29.51
N PRO A 16 -20.66 23.63 -29.34
CA PRO A 16 -19.30 24.14 -29.25
C PRO A 16 -18.97 25.08 -30.41
N VAL A 17 -18.22 26.15 -30.16
CA VAL A 17 -17.86 27.16 -31.18
C VAL A 17 -17.19 26.51 -32.41
N VAL A 18 -16.41 25.45 -32.20
CA VAL A 18 -15.82 24.61 -33.25
C VAL A 18 -16.89 23.99 -34.15
N ALA A 19 -17.98 23.46 -33.59
CA ALA A 19 -19.07 22.84 -34.34
C ALA A 19 -19.86 23.86 -35.17
N ILE A 20 -20.00 25.10 -34.66
CA ILE A 20 -20.62 26.22 -35.39
C ILE A 20 -19.74 26.64 -36.58
N ALA A 21 -18.43 26.81 -36.35
CA ALA A 21 -17.48 27.12 -37.41
C ALA A 21 -17.45 26.00 -38.49
N ALA A 22 -17.54 24.74 -38.06
CA ALA A 22 -17.63 23.59 -38.95
C ALA A 22 -18.89 23.60 -39.84
N GLN A 23 -20.02 24.11 -39.34
CA GLN A 23 -21.26 24.22 -40.12
C GLN A 23 -21.16 25.20 -41.27
N ILE A 24 -20.45 26.32 -41.06
CA ILE A 24 -20.14 27.26 -42.14
C ILE A 24 -19.24 26.59 -43.17
N MET A 25 -18.17 25.93 -42.73
CA MET A 25 -17.27 25.21 -43.64
C MET A 25 -17.98 24.08 -44.41
N ALA A 26 -18.91 23.37 -43.78
CA ALA A 26 -19.73 22.34 -44.45
C ALA A 26 -20.63 22.94 -45.53
N SER A 27 -21.18 24.13 -45.29
CA SER A 27 -22.00 24.86 -46.27
C SER A 27 -21.17 25.32 -47.48
N GLU A 28 -19.92 25.74 -47.26
CA GLU A 28 -18.96 26.05 -48.32
C GLU A 28 -18.66 24.81 -49.19
N LEU A 29 -18.44 23.66 -48.55
CA LEU A 29 -18.24 22.38 -49.25
C LEU A 29 -19.48 21.95 -50.04
N ALA A 30 -20.67 22.13 -49.48
CA ALA A 30 -21.94 21.85 -50.16
C ALA A 30 -22.17 22.75 -51.38
N ALA A 31 -21.71 23.99 -51.34
CA ALA A 31 -21.73 24.93 -52.48
C ALA A 31 -20.66 24.63 -53.55
N GLY A 32 -19.87 23.56 -53.39
CA GLY A 32 -18.82 23.18 -54.32
C GLY A 32 -17.54 24.03 -54.22
N ARG A 33 -17.39 24.84 -53.16
CA ARG A 33 -16.21 25.70 -52.97
C ARG A 33 -15.05 24.93 -52.33
N THR A 34 -13.83 25.30 -52.70
CA THR A 34 -12.60 24.79 -52.10
C THR A 34 -12.27 25.60 -50.85
N LEU A 35 -12.03 24.92 -49.73
CA LEU A 35 -11.61 25.56 -48.48
C LEU A 35 -10.10 25.83 -48.52
N SER A 36 -9.70 27.10 -48.62
CA SER A 36 -8.29 27.49 -48.47
C SER A 36 -7.92 27.66 -46.99
N ARG A 37 -6.62 27.70 -46.67
CA ARG A 37 -6.14 28.04 -45.32
C ARG A 37 -6.60 29.43 -44.87
N GLY A 38 -6.70 30.38 -45.81
CA GLY A 38 -7.20 31.72 -45.55
C GLY A 38 -8.68 31.71 -45.16
N ASP A 39 -9.50 30.88 -45.82
CA ASP A 39 -10.91 30.71 -45.48
C ASP A 39 -11.11 30.11 -44.09
N ILE A 40 -10.33 29.09 -43.76
CA ILE A 40 -10.36 28.47 -42.43
C ILE A 40 -10.00 29.49 -41.35
N SER A 41 -8.88 30.21 -41.51
CA SER A 41 -8.46 31.24 -40.54
C SER A 41 -9.49 32.35 -40.37
N ARG A 42 -10.12 32.79 -41.48
CA ARG A 42 -11.20 33.79 -41.47
C ARG A 42 -12.42 33.30 -40.71
N ILE A 43 -12.91 32.08 -41.01
CA ILE A 43 -14.09 31.49 -40.36
C ILE A 43 -13.81 31.29 -38.86
N MET A 44 -12.66 30.69 -38.51
CA MET A 44 -12.28 30.49 -37.11
C MET A 44 -12.17 31.82 -36.35
N THR A 45 -11.50 32.83 -36.91
CA THR A 45 -11.35 34.14 -36.27
C THR A 45 -12.68 34.84 -36.04
N ALA A 46 -13.63 34.72 -36.98
CA ALA A 46 -14.96 35.30 -36.85
C ALA A 46 -15.77 34.68 -35.70
N HIS A 47 -15.68 33.36 -35.51
CA HIS A 47 -16.47 32.64 -34.49
C HIS A 47 -15.81 32.61 -33.11
N PHE A 48 -14.47 32.64 -33.05
CA PHE A 48 -13.72 32.65 -31.78
C PHE A 48 -13.42 34.06 -31.25
N GLY A 49 -13.84 35.12 -31.97
CA GLY A 49 -13.70 36.51 -31.53
C GLY A 49 -12.25 37.04 -31.54
N GLY A 50 -11.38 36.46 -32.39
CA GLY A 50 -10.00 36.92 -32.60
C GLY A 50 -9.09 35.84 -33.20
N SER A 51 -7.85 36.19 -33.54
CA SER A 51 -6.93 35.30 -34.27
C SER A 51 -6.21 34.28 -33.38
N ASP A 52 -5.59 33.29 -34.02
CA ASP A 52 -4.70 32.30 -33.41
C ASP A 52 -3.47 32.96 -32.76
N ALA A 53 -2.93 34.04 -33.35
CA ALA A 53 -1.86 34.83 -32.76
C ALA A 53 -2.24 35.49 -31.43
N LEU A 54 -3.54 35.71 -31.17
CA LEU A 54 -4.08 36.19 -29.89
C LEU A 54 -4.48 35.04 -28.95
N GLY A 55 -4.17 33.78 -29.31
CA GLY A 55 -4.50 32.59 -28.54
C GLY A 55 -6.00 32.27 -28.48
N ARG A 56 -6.82 32.84 -29.38
CA ARG A 56 -8.28 32.68 -29.35
C ARG A 56 -8.75 31.33 -29.89
N TRP A 57 -7.98 30.74 -30.80
CA TRP A 57 -8.15 29.39 -31.29
C TRP A 57 -6.79 28.82 -31.68
N SER A 58 -6.68 27.50 -31.72
CA SER A 58 -5.45 26.79 -32.04
C SER A 58 -5.55 26.05 -33.37
N VAL A 59 -4.41 25.63 -33.92
CA VAL A 59 -4.37 24.74 -35.10
C VAL A 59 -5.21 23.47 -34.88
N ARG A 60 -5.28 22.96 -33.64
CA ARG A 60 -6.13 21.82 -33.25
C ARG A 60 -7.61 22.12 -33.45
N ASP A 61 -8.07 23.29 -33.01
CA ASP A 61 -9.48 23.69 -33.15
C ASP A 61 -9.86 23.84 -34.63
N ALA A 62 -8.92 24.34 -35.46
CA ALA A 62 -9.12 24.41 -36.90
C ALA A 62 -9.16 23.03 -37.57
N HIS A 63 -8.31 22.08 -37.16
CA HIS A 63 -8.36 20.69 -37.66
C HIS A 63 -9.68 20.00 -37.27
N ALA A 64 -10.08 20.11 -36.00
CA ALA A 64 -11.36 19.58 -35.53
C ALA A 64 -12.55 20.19 -36.30
N ALA A 65 -12.53 21.50 -36.58
CA ALA A 65 -13.55 22.16 -37.37
C ALA A 65 -13.61 21.62 -38.82
N ILE A 66 -12.48 21.39 -39.47
CA ILE A 66 -12.41 20.82 -40.83
C ILE A 66 -12.92 19.37 -40.86
N GLU A 67 -12.59 18.58 -39.85
CA GLU A 67 -13.06 17.20 -39.72
C GLU A 67 -14.58 17.15 -39.48
N LEU A 68 -15.07 17.96 -38.54
CA LEU A 68 -16.50 18.08 -38.28
C LEU A 68 -17.26 18.63 -39.50
N ALA A 69 -16.66 19.53 -40.27
CA ALA A 69 -17.27 20.06 -41.50
C ALA A 69 -17.47 18.98 -42.55
N GLN A 70 -16.50 18.06 -42.69
CA GLN A 70 -16.64 16.89 -43.56
C GLN A 70 -17.74 15.96 -43.06
N VAL A 71 -17.80 15.70 -41.76
CA VAL A 71 -18.86 14.87 -41.14
C VAL A 71 -20.24 15.48 -41.41
N GLN A 72 -20.42 16.78 -41.15
CA GLN A 72 -21.69 17.48 -41.38
C GLN A 72 -22.07 17.51 -42.87
N TYR A 73 -21.12 17.75 -43.77
CA TYR A 73 -21.34 17.69 -45.22
C TYR A 73 -21.78 16.29 -45.66
N LEU A 74 -21.12 15.23 -45.18
CA LEU A 74 -21.50 13.85 -45.49
C LEU A 74 -22.85 13.47 -44.88
N GLN A 75 -23.16 13.94 -43.67
CA GLN A 75 -24.44 13.71 -43.00
C GLN A 75 -25.58 14.30 -43.84
N ALA A 76 -25.44 15.55 -44.30
CA ALA A 76 -26.45 16.26 -45.08
C ALA A 76 -26.51 15.87 -46.57
N SER A 77 -25.44 15.29 -47.13
CA SER A 77 -25.35 14.97 -48.56
C SER A 77 -26.03 13.64 -48.91
N ASP A 78 -27.02 13.67 -49.81
CA ASP A 78 -27.60 12.47 -50.41
C ASP A 78 -26.83 11.95 -51.63
N HIS A 79 -25.76 12.65 -52.05
CA HIS A 79 -24.98 12.31 -53.24
C HIS A 79 -24.11 11.06 -53.08
N ILE A 80 -23.94 10.55 -51.86
CA ILE A 80 -23.17 9.35 -51.57
C ILE A 80 -23.88 8.48 -50.52
N ARG A 81 -23.97 7.18 -50.79
CA ARG A 81 -24.55 6.16 -49.90
C ARG A 81 -23.61 4.97 -49.77
N LEU A 82 -23.79 4.12 -48.76
CA LEU A 82 -22.99 2.88 -48.61
C LEU A 82 -23.18 1.92 -49.80
N SER A 83 -24.33 1.98 -50.46
CA SER A 83 -24.67 1.20 -51.65
C SER A 83 -24.19 1.82 -52.97
N ALA A 84 -23.46 2.94 -52.95
CA ALA A 84 -23.00 3.59 -54.16
C ALA A 84 -22.05 2.68 -54.98
N ARG A 85 -22.09 2.84 -56.30
CA ARG A 85 -21.14 2.17 -57.20
C ARG A 85 -19.75 2.72 -56.97
N ILE A 86 -18.74 1.90 -57.23
CA ILE A 86 -17.38 2.27 -56.88
C ILE A 86 -16.89 3.51 -57.63
N GLU A 87 -17.22 3.65 -58.91
CA GLU A 87 -16.79 4.80 -59.73
C GLU A 87 -17.47 6.11 -59.29
N GLU A 88 -18.65 6.00 -58.68
CA GLU A 88 -19.36 7.15 -58.10
C GLU A 88 -18.72 7.54 -56.76
N ALA A 89 -18.44 6.54 -55.91
CA ALA A 89 -17.77 6.76 -54.63
C ALA A 89 -16.35 7.33 -54.82
N ASP A 90 -15.56 6.78 -55.74
CA ASP A 90 -14.19 7.22 -55.99
C ASP A 90 -14.15 8.67 -56.50
N ARG A 91 -15.00 9.02 -57.48
CA ARG A 91 -15.11 10.41 -57.95
C ARG A 91 -15.56 11.36 -56.86
N PHE A 92 -16.52 10.96 -56.03
CA PHE A 92 -17.03 11.78 -54.93
C PHE A 92 -15.93 12.06 -53.90
N PHE A 93 -15.23 11.03 -53.43
CA PHE A 93 -14.20 11.19 -52.42
C PHE A 93 -12.95 11.90 -52.96
N CYS A 94 -12.52 11.64 -54.20
CA CYS A 94 -11.47 12.42 -54.84
C CYS A 94 -11.83 13.91 -54.92
N SER A 95 -13.07 14.23 -55.35
CA SER A 95 -13.56 15.61 -55.39
C SER A 95 -13.63 16.26 -54.01
N LEU A 96 -13.97 15.51 -52.95
CA LEU A 96 -13.96 16.02 -51.58
C LEU A 96 -12.53 16.27 -51.08
N GLU A 97 -11.60 15.34 -51.35
CA GLU A 97 -10.18 15.43 -50.97
C GLU A 97 -9.46 16.61 -51.67
N ASP A 98 -9.88 16.99 -52.87
CA ASP A 98 -9.34 18.14 -53.62
C ASP A 98 -9.82 19.50 -53.11
N ARG A 99 -10.99 19.53 -52.42
CA ARG A 99 -11.60 20.75 -51.89
C ARG A 99 -11.14 21.10 -50.47
N ILE A 100 -10.29 20.26 -49.86
CA ILE A 100 -9.85 20.40 -48.47
C ILE A 100 -8.32 20.51 -48.43
N PRO A 101 -7.76 21.42 -47.60
CA PRO A 101 -6.33 21.61 -47.56
C PRO A 101 -5.63 20.46 -46.83
N THR A 102 -4.41 20.13 -47.25
CA THR A 102 -3.56 19.17 -46.56
C THR A 102 -3.15 19.72 -45.17
N GLN A 103 -3.33 18.92 -44.13
CA GLN A 103 -2.89 19.23 -42.77
C GLN A 103 -1.36 19.08 -42.67
N THR A 104 -0.60 20.16 -42.85
CA THR A 104 0.89 20.12 -42.83
C THR A 104 1.50 20.43 -41.46
N ASN A 105 0.76 21.08 -40.56
CA ASN A 105 1.26 21.48 -39.24
C ASN A 105 0.62 20.59 -38.19
N ARG A 106 1.42 19.86 -37.41
CA ARG A 106 0.94 18.96 -36.36
C ARG A 106 0.98 19.67 -35.02
N SER A 107 0.00 19.42 -34.16
CA SER A 107 0.12 19.80 -32.75
C SER A 107 0.98 18.78 -32.00
N GLU A 108 1.67 19.21 -30.93
CA GLU A 108 2.47 18.32 -30.07
C GLU A 108 1.59 17.20 -29.48
N GLU A 109 0.36 17.52 -29.08
CA GLU A 109 -0.65 16.58 -28.57
C GLU A 109 -1.09 15.56 -29.64
N GLN A 110 -1.32 15.97 -30.90
CA GLN A 110 -1.69 15.03 -31.98
C GLN A 110 -0.56 14.03 -32.29
N ILE A 111 0.71 14.45 -32.12
CA ILE A 111 1.88 13.57 -32.25
C ILE A 111 1.98 12.65 -31.02
N GLU A 112 1.81 13.20 -29.82
CA GLU A 112 1.95 12.50 -28.55
C GLU A 112 0.87 11.43 -28.35
N TRP A 113 -0.37 11.72 -28.73
CA TRP A 113 -1.52 10.83 -28.55
C TRP A 113 -1.86 9.97 -29.79
N GLN A 114 -1.14 10.16 -30.91
CA GLN A 114 -1.35 9.46 -32.19
C GLN A 114 -2.79 9.49 -32.71
N GLN A 115 -3.53 10.57 -32.46
CA GLN A 115 -4.95 10.70 -32.81
C GLN A 115 -5.11 11.32 -34.20
N PHE A 116 -5.09 10.48 -35.24
CA PHE A 116 -5.34 10.91 -36.62
C PHE A 116 -6.80 10.68 -37.02
N ALA A 117 -7.42 11.69 -37.63
CA ALA A 117 -8.78 11.54 -38.15
C ALA A 117 -8.83 10.53 -39.29
N THR A 118 -9.82 9.63 -39.20
CA THR A 118 -10.13 8.65 -40.23
C THR A 118 -10.49 9.37 -41.53
N PRO A 119 -9.83 9.09 -42.67
CA PRO A 119 -10.19 9.67 -43.96
C PRO A 119 -11.61 9.28 -44.39
N PRO A 120 -12.41 10.18 -45.00
CA PRO A 120 -13.79 9.89 -45.42
C PRO A 120 -13.95 8.62 -46.26
N ARG A 121 -13.05 8.41 -47.23
CA ARG A 121 -13.05 7.23 -48.11
C ARG A 121 -12.80 5.93 -47.35
N LEU A 122 -11.87 5.95 -46.39
CA LEU A 122 -11.57 4.79 -45.55
C LEU A 122 -12.70 4.51 -44.57
N ALA A 123 -13.31 5.56 -44.00
CA ALA A 123 -14.47 5.43 -43.13
C ALA A 123 -15.67 4.81 -43.86
N TRP A 124 -15.90 5.19 -45.13
CA TRP A 124 -16.93 4.59 -45.97
C TRP A 124 -16.68 3.10 -46.24
N LEU A 125 -15.43 2.71 -46.55
CA LEU A 125 -15.05 1.30 -46.72
C LEU A 125 -15.29 0.48 -45.44
N ALA A 126 -14.83 1.00 -44.30
CA ALA A 126 -14.97 0.31 -43.03
C ALA A 126 -16.45 0.13 -42.65
N ALA A 127 -17.27 1.18 -42.82
CA ALA A 127 -18.72 1.09 -42.60
C ALA A 127 -19.43 0.15 -43.59
N ARG A 128 -19.00 0.10 -44.86
CA ARG A 128 -19.53 -0.86 -45.85
C ARG A 128 -19.20 -2.31 -45.45
N ALA A 129 -18.01 -2.55 -44.91
CA ALA A 129 -17.58 -3.86 -44.41
C ALA A 129 -18.40 -4.37 -43.21
N CYS A 130 -18.97 -3.45 -42.41
CA CYS A 130 -19.87 -3.81 -41.32
C CYS A 130 -21.16 -4.50 -41.79
N ALA A 131 -21.58 -4.31 -43.04
CA ALA A 131 -22.89 -4.75 -43.56
C ALA A 131 -24.04 -4.31 -42.62
N LEU A 132 -24.12 -3.01 -42.38
CA LEU A 132 -25.05 -2.39 -41.44
C LEU A 132 -26.52 -2.66 -41.78
N VAL A 133 -27.32 -2.91 -40.74
CA VAL A 133 -28.77 -3.15 -40.81
C VAL A 133 -29.48 -2.09 -39.97
N ALA A 134 -30.58 -1.54 -40.47
CA ALA A 134 -31.36 -0.51 -39.78
C ALA A 134 -31.76 -0.96 -38.35
N ASP A 135 -31.83 0.01 -37.44
CA ASP A 135 -32.20 -0.13 -36.01
C ASP A 135 -31.26 -0.97 -35.12
N GLU A 136 -30.20 -1.55 -35.68
CA GLU A 136 -29.19 -2.24 -34.88
C GLU A 136 -28.31 -1.26 -34.08
N LEU A 137 -27.64 -1.75 -33.04
CA LEU A 137 -26.76 -0.93 -32.22
C LEU A 137 -25.31 -1.03 -32.71
N VAL A 138 -24.75 0.10 -33.12
CA VAL A 138 -23.35 0.25 -33.53
C VAL A 138 -22.58 0.98 -32.43
N LEU A 139 -21.47 0.37 -31.97
CA LEU A 139 -20.54 0.98 -31.03
C LEU A 139 -19.30 1.50 -31.76
N GLU A 140 -18.96 2.76 -31.54
CA GLU A 140 -17.66 3.35 -31.89
C GLU A 140 -16.88 3.70 -30.61
N PRO A 141 -15.91 2.86 -30.17
CA PRO A 141 -15.16 3.02 -28.92
C PRO A 141 -14.22 4.22 -28.87
N SER A 142 -13.87 4.77 -30.03
CA SER A 142 -12.89 5.85 -30.19
C SER A 142 -13.38 6.78 -31.29
N ALA A 143 -14.45 7.52 -30.98
CA ALA A 143 -15.29 8.17 -31.99
C ALA A 143 -14.68 9.38 -32.68
N GLY A 144 -13.66 9.99 -32.09
CA GLY A 144 -13.03 11.19 -32.65
C GLY A 144 -14.08 12.28 -32.90
N THR A 145 -14.12 12.80 -34.13
CA THR A 145 -15.12 13.78 -34.59
C THR A 145 -16.35 13.15 -35.25
N GLY A 146 -16.45 11.82 -35.28
CA GLY A 146 -17.63 11.08 -35.75
C GLY A 146 -17.61 10.69 -37.23
N MET A 147 -16.42 10.55 -37.83
CA MET A 147 -16.28 10.19 -39.25
C MET A 147 -16.72 8.75 -39.57
N LEU A 148 -16.59 7.81 -38.63
CA LEU A 148 -17.14 6.46 -38.83
C LEU A 148 -18.64 6.45 -38.46
N ALA A 149 -19.01 7.11 -37.34
CA ALA A 149 -20.39 7.28 -36.90
C ALA A 149 -21.34 7.83 -37.98
N VAL A 150 -20.89 8.73 -38.86
CA VAL A 150 -21.74 9.33 -39.91
C VAL A 150 -22.37 8.28 -40.82
N TRP A 151 -21.62 7.23 -41.15
CA TRP A 151 -22.09 6.18 -42.04
C TRP A 151 -23.06 5.24 -41.34
N ALA A 152 -22.82 4.95 -40.06
CA ALA A 152 -23.74 4.20 -39.22
C ALA A 152 -25.06 4.96 -39.03
N SER A 153 -25.01 6.28 -38.82
CA SER A 153 -26.20 7.14 -38.79
C SER A 153 -26.96 7.13 -40.12
N LYS A 154 -26.28 7.28 -41.26
CA LYS A 154 -26.91 7.25 -42.60
C LYS A 154 -27.53 5.90 -42.95
N ALA A 155 -27.07 4.81 -42.34
CA ALA A 155 -27.65 3.47 -42.49
C ALA A 155 -28.91 3.25 -41.62
N GLY A 156 -29.32 4.24 -40.82
CA GLY A 156 -30.48 4.14 -39.93
C GLY A 156 -30.22 3.30 -38.69
N THR A 157 -28.97 3.20 -38.24
CA THR A 157 -28.62 2.45 -37.01
C THR A 157 -28.71 3.34 -35.76
N ARG A 158 -28.76 2.71 -34.59
CA ARG A 158 -28.60 3.38 -33.29
C ARG A 158 -27.11 3.43 -32.93
N LEU A 159 -26.66 4.56 -32.39
CA LEU A 159 -25.26 4.79 -32.07
C LEU A 159 -24.98 4.77 -30.56
N ALA A 160 -23.91 4.08 -30.19
CA ALA A 160 -23.20 4.28 -28.93
C ALA A 160 -21.79 4.79 -29.27
N LEU A 161 -21.42 5.95 -28.74
CA LEU A 161 -20.16 6.63 -29.05
C LEU A 161 -19.34 6.80 -27.78
N ASN A 162 -18.04 6.55 -27.85
CA ASN A 162 -17.10 6.81 -26.76
C ASN A 162 -15.94 7.66 -27.25
N GLU A 163 -15.67 8.78 -26.57
CA GLU A 163 -14.61 9.69 -26.94
C GLU A 163 -13.97 10.33 -25.69
N ILE A 164 -12.65 10.26 -25.57
CA ILE A 164 -11.96 10.71 -24.36
C ILE A 164 -11.81 12.23 -24.27
N SER A 165 -11.73 12.92 -25.41
CA SER A 165 -11.62 14.38 -25.48
C SER A 165 -12.97 15.04 -25.14
N PRO A 166 -13.04 15.90 -24.10
CA PRO A 166 -14.27 16.61 -23.77
C PRO A 166 -14.83 17.41 -24.95
N LEU A 167 -13.98 18.17 -25.65
CA LEU A 167 -14.40 18.98 -26.79
C LEU A 167 -15.03 18.14 -27.91
N ARG A 168 -14.42 17.00 -28.25
CA ARG A 168 -14.95 16.13 -29.30
C ARG A 168 -16.23 15.43 -28.86
N ARG A 169 -16.34 15.00 -27.60
CA ARG A 169 -17.61 14.48 -27.03
C ARG A 169 -18.74 15.49 -27.12
N ASP A 170 -18.48 16.75 -26.79
CA ASP A 170 -19.49 17.79 -26.85
C ASP A 170 -19.95 18.01 -28.30
N CYS A 171 -19.01 17.98 -29.26
CA CYS A 171 -19.32 18.04 -30.68
C CYS A 171 -20.13 16.81 -31.15
N LEU A 172 -19.78 15.60 -30.72
CA LEU A 172 -20.52 14.37 -31.06
C LEU A 172 -21.94 14.41 -30.50
N SER A 173 -22.10 14.92 -29.28
CA SER A 173 -23.42 15.06 -28.64
C SER A 173 -24.31 16.06 -29.39
N ALA A 174 -23.72 17.12 -29.93
CA ALA A 174 -24.43 18.07 -30.80
C ALA A 174 -24.80 17.47 -32.17
N LEU A 175 -23.91 16.66 -32.78
CA LEU A 175 -24.14 16.04 -34.09
C LEU A 175 -25.09 14.84 -34.06
N TYR A 176 -25.08 14.10 -32.96
CA TYR A 176 -25.85 12.86 -32.78
C TYR A 176 -26.60 12.89 -31.44
N PRO A 177 -27.62 13.76 -31.28
CA PRO A 177 -28.33 13.93 -30.01
C PRO A 177 -29.06 12.65 -29.54
N ALA A 178 -29.37 11.74 -30.47
CA ALA A 178 -29.98 10.44 -30.15
C ALA A 178 -28.95 9.35 -29.75
N ALA A 179 -27.65 9.61 -29.92
CA ALA A 179 -26.60 8.66 -29.57
C ALA A 179 -26.29 8.70 -28.07
N ARG A 180 -25.96 7.55 -27.49
CA ARG A 180 -25.38 7.51 -26.14
C ARG A 180 -23.89 7.83 -26.24
N THR A 181 -23.46 8.97 -25.71
CA THR A 181 -22.05 9.39 -25.73
C THR A 181 -21.40 9.24 -24.35
N THR A 182 -20.23 8.60 -24.30
CA THR A 182 -19.45 8.36 -23.07
C THR A 182 -17.99 8.82 -23.25
N GLY A 183 -17.23 8.88 -22.15
CA GLY A 183 -15.84 9.35 -22.13
C GLY A 183 -14.89 8.45 -21.36
N TYR A 184 -15.10 7.14 -21.45
CA TYR A 184 -14.27 6.13 -20.79
C TYR A 184 -12.99 5.85 -21.58
N ASP A 185 -11.96 5.35 -20.90
CA ASP A 185 -10.84 4.71 -21.57
C ASP A 185 -11.36 3.47 -22.33
N ALA A 186 -11.06 3.40 -23.63
CA ALA A 186 -11.54 2.32 -24.48
C ALA A 186 -10.81 0.98 -24.26
N GLU A 187 -9.76 0.92 -23.44
CA GLU A 187 -9.30 -0.34 -22.86
C GLU A 187 -10.30 -0.94 -21.85
N LEU A 188 -11.26 -0.13 -21.37
CA LEU A 188 -12.17 -0.44 -20.26
C LEU A 188 -13.66 -0.44 -20.65
N ILE A 189 -13.99 -0.33 -21.94
CA ILE A 189 -15.40 -0.17 -22.34
C ILE A 189 -16.24 -1.41 -22.03
N ASP A 190 -15.63 -2.61 -22.03
CA ASP A 190 -16.31 -3.83 -21.61
C ASP A 190 -16.70 -3.81 -20.14
N GLU A 191 -15.92 -3.15 -19.29
CA GLU A 191 -16.21 -3.04 -17.86
C GLU A 191 -17.04 -1.81 -17.49
N LEU A 192 -16.90 -0.69 -18.21
CA LEU A 192 -17.44 0.62 -17.82
C LEU A 192 -18.74 1.01 -18.53
N LEU A 193 -19.00 0.50 -19.75
CA LEU A 193 -20.27 0.80 -20.41
C LEU A 193 -21.43 0.09 -19.71
N ASP A 194 -22.58 0.75 -19.64
CA ASP A 194 -23.84 0.18 -19.14
C ASP A 194 -24.09 -1.21 -19.79
N PRO A 195 -24.37 -2.27 -19.02
CA PRO A 195 -24.65 -3.61 -19.56
C PRO A 195 -25.75 -3.64 -20.62
N VAL A 196 -26.67 -2.67 -20.63
CA VAL A 196 -27.72 -2.53 -21.66
C VAL A 196 -27.13 -2.20 -23.05
N ILE A 197 -25.92 -1.64 -23.10
CA ILE A 197 -25.21 -1.34 -24.35
C ILE A 197 -24.54 -2.63 -24.84
N SER A 198 -25.29 -3.45 -25.59
CA SER A 198 -24.83 -4.69 -26.23
C SER A 198 -24.85 -4.53 -27.75
N PRO A 199 -23.77 -4.04 -28.39
CA PRO A 199 -23.73 -3.76 -29.82
C PRO A 199 -23.67 -5.04 -30.66
N SER A 200 -24.39 -5.07 -31.78
CA SER A 200 -24.26 -6.10 -32.82
C SER A 200 -23.13 -5.78 -33.81
N VAL A 201 -22.69 -4.52 -33.85
CA VAL A 201 -21.59 -4.04 -34.67
C VAL A 201 -20.66 -3.16 -33.88
N VAL A 202 -19.36 -3.40 -34.00
CA VAL A 202 -18.31 -2.47 -33.55
C VAL A 202 -17.59 -1.94 -34.79
N LEU A 203 -17.45 -0.62 -34.88
CA LEU A 203 -16.69 0.05 -35.94
C LEU A 203 -15.67 0.97 -35.29
N MET A 204 -14.37 0.76 -35.52
CA MET A 204 -13.35 1.46 -34.73
C MET A 204 -12.04 1.77 -35.48
N ASN A 205 -11.38 2.83 -35.02
CA ASN A 205 -10.00 3.20 -35.37
C ASN A 205 -9.28 3.60 -34.06
N PRO A 206 -8.73 2.63 -33.30
CA PRO A 206 -8.13 2.91 -31.99
C PRO A 206 -6.79 3.64 -32.11
N PRO A 207 -6.32 4.32 -31.04
CA PRO A 207 -4.92 4.73 -30.95
C PRO A 207 -4.00 3.49 -30.97
N TYR A 208 -2.85 3.60 -31.63
CA TYR A 208 -1.99 2.43 -31.87
C TYR A 208 -1.01 2.17 -30.73
N SER A 209 -0.33 3.20 -30.24
CA SER A 209 0.77 3.05 -29.28
C SER A 209 0.71 3.94 -28.03
N GLN A 210 -0.41 4.63 -27.75
CA GLN A 210 -0.51 5.55 -26.61
C GLN A 210 -1.81 5.35 -25.82
N GLY A 211 -1.68 4.90 -24.55
CA GLY A 211 -2.79 4.73 -23.60
C GLY A 211 -2.69 5.69 -22.42
N ILE A 212 -3.81 5.96 -21.73
CA ILE A 212 -3.88 6.98 -20.66
C ILE A 212 -3.19 6.53 -19.38
N GLU A 213 -3.42 5.28 -18.95
CA GLU A 213 -2.80 4.76 -17.73
C GLU A 213 -1.33 4.35 -17.93
N ARG A 214 -0.96 3.98 -19.17
CA ARG A 214 0.31 3.31 -19.47
C ARG A 214 1.30 4.15 -20.29
N GLY A 215 0.87 5.30 -20.82
CA GLY A 215 1.68 6.10 -21.73
C GLY A 215 1.95 5.37 -23.04
N HIS A 216 3.20 5.38 -23.51
CA HIS A 216 3.56 4.75 -24.78
C HIS A 216 3.64 3.21 -24.66
N ASP A 217 2.58 2.50 -25.06
CA ASP A 217 2.49 1.03 -25.14
C ASP A 217 2.12 0.60 -26.56
N SER A 218 3.00 -0.12 -27.25
CA SER A 218 2.77 -0.64 -28.62
C SER A 218 1.59 -1.62 -28.74
N ARG A 219 0.97 -2.00 -27.62
CA ARG A 219 -0.21 -2.86 -27.52
C ARG A 219 -1.50 -2.11 -27.21
N THR A 220 -1.48 -0.78 -27.14
CA THR A 220 -2.69 0.02 -26.89
C THR A 220 -3.81 -0.36 -27.85
N GLY A 221 -3.53 -0.40 -29.16
CA GLY A 221 -4.53 -0.78 -30.16
C GLY A 221 -5.11 -2.18 -29.95
N SER A 222 -4.30 -3.16 -29.52
CA SER A 222 -4.80 -4.53 -29.27
C SER A 222 -5.68 -4.59 -28.02
N ARG A 223 -5.41 -3.79 -26.99
CA ARG A 223 -6.22 -3.71 -25.77
C ARG A 223 -7.59 -3.10 -26.04
N HIS A 224 -7.64 -2.00 -26.78
CA HIS A 224 -8.90 -1.38 -27.22
C HIS A 224 -9.74 -2.38 -28.04
N LEU A 225 -9.09 -3.07 -29.00
CA LEU A 225 -9.73 -4.07 -29.84
C LEU A 225 -10.28 -5.24 -29.02
N ARG A 226 -9.55 -5.69 -28.00
CA ARG A 226 -9.98 -6.77 -27.09
C ARG A 226 -11.18 -6.37 -26.24
N SER A 227 -11.16 -5.17 -25.65
CA SER A 227 -12.28 -4.65 -24.85
C SER A 227 -13.53 -4.54 -25.72
N ALA A 228 -13.40 -4.00 -26.94
CA ALA A 228 -14.51 -3.91 -27.89
C ALA A 228 -15.02 -5.30 -28.35
N TRP A 229 -14.12 -6.28 -28.53
CA TRP A 229 -14.48 -7.66 -28.85
C TRP A 229 -15.27 -8.36 -27.74
N ASN A 230 -14.87 -8.18 -26.48
CA ASN A 230 -15.59 -8.75 -25.36
C ASN A 230 -17.02 -8.18 -25.29
N ARG A 231 -17.14 -6.86 -25.51
CA ARG A 231 -18.42 -6.15 -25.50
C ARG A 231 -19.35 -6.48 -26.68
N LEU A 232 -18.81 -6.94 -27.81
CA LEU A 232 -19.59 -7.31 -29.00
C LEU A 232 -20.54 -8.48 -28.69
N ALA A 233 -21.81 -8.35 -29.09
CA ALA A 233 -22.80 -9.42 -28.93
C ALA A 233 -22.40 -10.68 -29.73
N PRO A 234 -22.76 -11.90 -29.25
CA PRO A 234 -22.61 -13.13 -30.05
C PRO A 234 -23.26 -13.00 -31.43
N GLY A 235 -22.59 -13.46 -32.48
CA GLY A 235 -23.04 -13.27 -33.87
C GLY A 235 -22.74 -11.88 -34.46
N GLY A 236 -22.24 -10.94 -33.66
CA GLY A 236 -21.89 -9.60 -34.11
C GLY A 236 -20.64 -9.54 -34.99
N ARG A 237 -20.44 -8.40 -35.65
CA ARG A 237 -19.28 -8.10 -36.50
C ARG A 237 -18.49 -6.91 -35.96
N LEU A 238 -17.17 -7.07 -35.88
CA LEU A 238 -16.24 -6.00 -35.55
C LEU A 238 -15.41 -5.63 -36.78
N VAL A 239 -15.37 -4.34 -37.10
CA VAL A 239 -14.50 -3.77 -38.14
C VAL A 239 -13.53 -2.79 -37.50
N ALA A 240 -12.23 -3.02 -37.67
CA ALA A 240 -11.18 -2.19 -37.08
C ALA A 240 -10.14 -1.76 -38.12
N ILE A 241 -9.69 -0.51 -37.99
CA ILE A 241 -8.53 0.02 -38.71
C ILE A 241 -7.32 -0.10 -37.76
N MET A 242 -6.37 -0.96 -38.09
CA MET A 242 -5.22 -1.31 -37.25
C MET A 242 -3.89 -0.96 -37.95
N PRO A 243 -2.76 -0.80 -37.24
CA PRO A 243 -1.48 -0.54 -37.89
C PRO A 243 -0.95 -1.78 -38.61
N GLU A 244 -0.06 -1.60 -39.59
CA GLU A 244 0.57 -2.70 -40.33
C GLU A 244 1.29 -3.71 -39.42
N TRP A 245 1.91 -3.25 -38.34
CA TRP A 245 2.64 -4.07 -37.38
C TRP A 245 1.76 -4.78 -36.34
N PHE A 246 0.43 -4.68 -36.44
CA PHE A 246 -0.47 -5.41 -35.55
C PHE A 246 -0.41 -6.93 -35.80
N ASP A 247 -0.05 -7.68 -34.75
CA ASP A 247 0.03 -9.15 -34.79
C ASP A 247 -1.37 -9.79 -34.62
N CYS A 248 -2.07 -9.90 -35.74
CA CYS A 248 -3.42 -10.47 -35.79
C CYS A 248 -3.44 -11.94 -35.34
N THR A 249 -2.42 -12.73 -35.68
CA THR A 249 -2.38 -14.16 -35.35
C THR A 249 -2.30 -14.35 -33.83
N ARG A 250 -1.39 -13.63 -33.17
CA ARG A 250 -1.27 -13.65 -31.71
C ARG A 250 -2.52 -13.12 -31.03
N PHE A 251 -3.14 -12.08 -31.59
CA PHE A 251 -4.37 -11.52 -31.04
C PHE A 251 -5.50 -12.56 -31.01
N LEU A 252 -5.72 -13.27 -32.13
CA LEU A 252 -6.77 -14.27 -32.27
C LEU A 252 -6.60 -15.45 -31.30
N VAL A 253 -5.37 -15.93 -31.08
CA VAL A 253 -5.09 -17.02 -30.12
C VAL A 253 -5.51 -16.64 -28.69
N GLY A 254 -5.42 -15.36 -28.34
CA GLY A 254 -5.77 -14.88 -27.01
C GLY A 254 -7.23 -14.44 -26.85
N LEU A 255 -8.09 -14.53 -27.87
CA LEU A 255 -9.48 -14.10 -27.76
C LEU A 255 -10.34 -15.14 -27.03
N LYS A 256 -11.30 -14.65 -26.25
CA LYS A 256 -12.35 -15.48 -25.65
C LYS A 256 -13.54 -15.58 -26.61
N GLY A 257 -14.13 -16.77 -26.70
CA GLY A 257 -15.31 -17.04 -27.52
C GLY A 257 -14.99 -17.35 -28.99
N PRO A 258 -16.01 -17.69 -29.80
CA PRO A 258 -15.82 -18.08 -31.19
C PRO A 258 -15.45 -16.86 -32.04
N VAL A 259 -14.44 -17.00 -32.89
CA VAL A 259 -13.95 -15.94 -33.79
C VAL A 259 -13.73 -16.49 -35.20
N ALA A 260 -14.22 -15.75 -36.20
CA ALA A 260 -13.93 -15.98 -37.61
C ALA A 260 -13.33 -14.71 -38.22
N LEU A 261 -12.05 -14.77 -38.61
CA LEU A 261 -11.37 -13.70 -39.35
C LEU A 261 -11.87 -13.67 -40.81
N ARG A 262 -12.65 -12.65 -41.19
CA ARG A 262 -13.22 -12.51 -42.54
C ARG A 262 -12.35 -11.71 -43.50
N LEU A 263 -11.69 -10.66 -43.01
CA LEU A 263 -10.83 -9.81 -43.82
C LEU A 263 -9.62 -9.35 -43.01
N ASN A 264 -8.46 -9.33 -43.67
CA ASN A 264 -7.26 -8.72 -43.15
C ASN A 264 -6.46 -8.08 -44.30
N ALA A 265 -6.90 -6.91 -44.76
CA ALA A 265 -6.40 -6.25 -45.96
C ALA A 265 -5.53 -5.03 -45.65
N ALA A 266 -4.39 -4.88 -46.33
CA ALA A 266 -3.55 -3.69 -46.21
C ALA A 266 -4.12 -2.51 -47.03
N VAL A 267 -4.07 -1.32 -46.46
CA VAL A 267 -4.50 -0.05 -47.07
C VAL A 267 -3.32 0.92 -47.03
N GLU A 268 -2.66 1.11 -48.18
CA GLU A 268 -1.53 2.02 -48.32
C GLU A 268 -2.01 3.48 -48.46
N ARG A 269 -1.23 4.43 -47.92
CA ARG A 269 -1.35 5.88 -48.21
C ARG A 269 -2.69 6.55 -47.88
N ALA A 270 -3.59 5.89 -47.15
CA ALA A 270 -4.93 6.43 -46.84
C ALA A 270 -4.89 7.73 -46.02
N PHE A 271 -3.90 7.90 -45.15
CA PHE A 271 -3.82 9.02 -44.21
C PHE A 271 -2.87 10.16 -44.65
N ILE A 272 -2.41 10.19 -45.91
CA ILE A 272 -1.43 11.20 -46.37
C ILE A 272 -1.94 12.63 -46.16
N LYS A 273 -3.23 12.88 -46.46
CA LYS A 273 -3.87 14.19 -46.28
C LYS A 273 -4.03 14.57 -44.81
N SER A 274 -4.16 13.57 -43.92
CA SER A 274 -4.15 13.68 -42.46
C SER A 274 -2.73 13.73 -41.87
N GLY A 275 -1.70 13.78 -42.73
CA GLY A 275 -0.32 14.03 -42.33
C GLY A 275 0.53 12.78 -42.02
N THR A 276 0.08 11.56 -42.33
CA THR A 276 0.88 10.33 -42.10
C THR A 276 0.85 9.35 -43.28
N GLY A 277 2.00 8.72 -43.55
CA GLY A 277 2.17 7.73 -44.63
C GLY A 277 2.09 6.27 -44.16
N ILE A 278 1.69 6.04 -42.90
CA ILE A 278 1.63 4.70 -42.30
C ILE A 278 0.62 3.83 -43.06
N THR A 279 1.05 2.63 -43.46
CA THR A 279 0.15 1.59 -43.97
C THR A 279 -0.74 1.09 -42.83
N THR A 280 -2.04 1.00 -43.10
CA THR A 280 -3.01 0.47 -42.13
C THR A 280 -3.61 -0.83 -42.63
N ARG A 281 -4.31 -1.55 -41.76
CA ARG A 281 -4.99 -2.80 -42.06
C ARG A 281 -6.47 -2.65 -41.74
N LEU A 282 -7.33 -3.05 -42.68
CA LEU A 282 -8.75 -3.19 -42.44
C LEU A 282 -9.03 -4.64 -42.00
N LEU A 283 -9.44 -4.78 -40.74
CA LEU A 283 -9.79 -6.07 -40.13
C LEU A 283 -11.31 -6.21 -40.05
N VAL A 284 -11.81 -7.40 -40.40
CA VAL A 284 -13.22 -7.78 -40.21
C VAL A 284 -13.26 -9.10 -39.45
N LEU A 285 -13.87 -9.08 -38.26
CA LEU A 285 -14.00 -10.23 -37.36
C LEU A 285 -15.48 -10.50 -37.08
N ASP A 286 -15.92 -11.75 -37.22
CA ASP A 286 -17.25 -12.19 -36.80
C ASP A 286 -17.17 -13.02 -35.52
N LYS A 287 -18.06 -12.77 -34.55
CA LYS A 287 -18.15 -13.52 -33.28
C LYS A 287 -19.00 -14.79 -33.44
N VAL A 288 -18.54 -15.66 -34.34
CA VAL A 288 -19.18 -16.91 -34.77
C VAL A 288 -18.14 -18.01 -34.94
N GLU A 289 -18.58 -19.27 -34.93
CA GLU A 289 -17.71 -20.40 -35.26
C GLU A 289 -17.35 -20.37 -36.76
N GLY A 290 -16.07 -20.54 -37.09
CA GLY A 290 -15.61 -20.55 -38.48
C GLY A 290 -14.09 -20.66 -38.61
N ALA A 291 -13.62 -20.97 -39.82
CA ALA A 291 -12.20 -21.05 -40.13
C ALA A 291 -11.57 -19.64 -40.15
N ASN A 292 -10.36 -19.51 -39.59
CA ASN A 292 -9.56 -18.29 -39.60
C ASN A 292 -8.63 -18.26 -40.84
N GLU A 293 -9.18 -18.44 -42.03
CA GLU A 293 -8.45 -18.30 -43.29
C GLU A 293 -8.73 -16.92 -43.90
N PRO A 294 -7.91 -15.89 -43.59
CA PRO A 294 -8.15 -14.56 -44.12
C PRO A 294 -7.91 -14.54 -45.64
N VAL A 295 -8.72 -13.75 -46.34
CA VAL A 295 -8.28 -13.21 -47.63
C VAL A 295 -7.21 -12.14 -47.34
N ALA A 296 -5.95 -12.59 -47.24
CA ALA A 296 -4.80 -11.73 -46.96
C ALA A 296 -4.10 -11.32 -48.27
N ILE A 297 -4.38 -10.12 -48.76
CA ILE A 297 -3.75 -9.57 -49.97
C ILE A 297 -2.87 -8.38 -49.58
N ARG A 298 -1.62 -8.38 -50.07
CA ARG A 298 -0.56 -7.46 -49.60
C ARG A 298 -0.71 -6.02 -50.12
N LYS A 299 -1.40 -5.79 -51.23
CA LYS A 299 -1.63 -4.46 -51.81
C LYS A 299 -2.95 -4.47 -52.55
N ASN A 300 -3.88 -3.60 -52.14
CA ASN A 300 -5.13 -3.41 -52.86
C ASN A 300 -5.27 -1.94 -53.26
N ASP A 301 -5.62 -1.71 -54.51
CA ASP A 301 -6.21 -0.43 -54.90
C ASP A 301 -7.65 -0.32 -54.38
N PHE A 302 -8.25 0.86 -54.49
CA PHE A 302 -9.60 1.10 -54.00
C PHE A 302 -10.65 0.13 -54.61
N PRO A 303 -10.62 -0.19 -55.92
CA PRO A 303 -11.39 -1.28 -56.53
C PRO A 303 -11.28 -2.64 -55.86
N GLN A 304 -10.07 -3.13 -55.67
CA GLN A 304 -9.85 -4.45 -55.08
C GLN A 304 -10.38 -4.53 -53.65
N LEU A 305 -10.26 -3.46 -52.85
CA LEU A 305 -10.83 -3.42 -51.50
C LEU A 305 -12.36 -3.51 -51.51
N VAL A 306 -13.02 -2.81 -52.42
CA VAL A 306 -14.50 -2.84 -52.53
C VAL A 306 -14.98 -4.23 -52.97
N ASP A 307 -14.30 -4.88 -53.90
CA ASP A 307 -14.64 -6.24 -54.34
C ASP A 307 -14.51 -7.25 -53.20
N LEU A 308 -13.42 -7.17 -52.42
CA LEU A 308 -13.22 -7.99 -51.23
C LEU A 308 -14.32 -7.77 -50.18
N ILE A 309 -14.70 -6.51 -49.96
CA ILE A 309 -15.77 -6.15 -49.01
C ILE A 309 -17.13 -6.69 -49.50
N ASN A 310 -17.43 -6.60 -50.79
CA ASN A 310 -18.66 -7.11 -51.37
C ASN A 310 -18.74 -8.65 -51.33
N ALA A 311 -17.59 -9.32 -51.33
CA ALA A 311 -17.49 -10.77 -51.20
C ALA A 311 -17.62 -11.29 -49.75
N LEU A 312 -17.68 -10.40 -48.75
CA LEU A 312 -17.85 -10.82 -47.35
C LEU A 312 -19.20 -11.52 -47.15
N PRO A 313 -19.25 -12.57 -46.32
CA PRO A 313 -20.51 -13.24 -46.02
C PRO A 313 -21.48 -12.30 -45.28
N ALA A 314 -22.78 -12.50 -45.51
CA ALA A 314 -23.84 -11.83 -44.76
C ALA A 314 -23.74 -12.16 -43.27
N ARG A 315 -24.16 -11.22 -42.41
CA ARG A 315 -24.16 -11.43 -40.95
C ARG A 315 -25.34 -12.33 -40.54
N ASP A 316 -25.08 -13.28 -39.64
CA ASP A 316 -26.10 -14.19 -39.12
C ASP A 316 -27.00 -13.40 -38.15
N SER A 317 -28.24 -13.10 -38.56
CA SER A 317 -29.16 -12.26 -37.79
C SER A 317 -29.82 -13.06 -36.67
N ARG A 318 -29.10 -13.36 -35.58
CA ARG A 318 -29.73 -13.89 -34.37
C ARG A 318 -30.19 -12.73 -33.48
N GLN A 319 -31.49 -12.69 -33.20
CA GLN A 319 -32.08 -11.75 -32.26
C GLN A 319 -31.40 -11.90 -30.89
N VAL A 320 -30.88 -10.78 -30.36
CA VAL A 320 -30.28 -10.69 -29.03
C VAL A 320 -31.36 -11.03 -27.99
N ALA A 321 -31.17 -12.12 -27.25
CA ALA A 321 -32.00 -12.39 -26.07
C ALA A 321 -31.58 -11.43 -24.94
N PRO A 322 -32.53 -10.83 -24.21
CA PRO A 322 -32.19 -9.95 -23.09
C PRO A 322 -31.70 -10.78 -21.90
N GLU A 323 -30.42 -10.69 -21.56
CA GLU A 323 -29.92 -11.20 -20.30
C GLU A 323 -30.31 -10.22 -19.17
N GLN A 324 -31.07 -10.73 -18.20
CA GLN A 324 -31.49 -9.98 -17.02
C GLN A 324 -30.28 -9.78 -16.09
N SER A 325 -29.95 -8.52 -15.81
CA SER A 325 -28.94 -8.17 -14.81
C SER A 325 -29.42 -8.54 -13.41
N ILE A 326 -28.68 -9.44 -12.74
CA ILE A 326 -28.86 -9.78 -11.32
C ILE A 326 -27.70 -9.15 -10.53
N LEU A 327 -27.83 -7.88 -10.15
CA LEU A 327 -27.06 -7.31 -9.04
C LEU A 327 -27.95 -6.34 -8.24
N PRO A 328 -27.94 -6.41 -6.89
CA PRO A 328 -28.81 -5.60 -6.06
C PRO A 328 -28.35 -4.13 -6.00
N ALA A 329 -29.32 -3.22 -5.95
CA ALA A 329 -29.10 -1.78 -5.86
C ALA A 329 -28.42 -1.39 -4.54
N ARG A 330 -27.30 -0.65 -4.61
CA ARG A 330 -26.69 0.01 -3.44
C ARG A 330 -27.51 1.24 -3.07
N ALA A 331 -27.98 1.30 -1.81
CA ALA A 331 -28.63 2.47 -1.24
C ALA A 331 -27.60 3.56 -0.84
N PRO A 332 -27.98 4.86 -0.85
CA PRO A 332 -27.06 5.97 -0.56
C PRO A 332 -26.89 6.20 0.95
N PHE A 333 -25.67 6.54 1.37
CA PHE A 333 -25.34 6.94 2.74
C PHE A 333 -25.89 8.34 3.04
N HIS A 334 -26.68 8.47 4.12
CA HIS A 334 -27.01 9.74 4.75
C HIS A 334 -26.05 10.00 5.91
N LEU A 335 -25.29 11.10 5.85
CA LEU A 335 -24.48 11.60 6.96
C LEU A 335 -25.39 12.33 7.96
N VAL A 336 -25.50 11.80 9.18
CA VAL A 336 -26.11 12.49 10.32
C VAL A 336 -25.11 12.51 11.48
N ALA A 337 -24.86 13.72 12.00
CA ALA A 337 -23.96 13.98 13.12
C ALA A 337 -24.51 13.38 14.43
N GLY A 338 -23.68 12.59 15.12
CA GLY A 338 -24.04 11.96 16.40
C GLY A 338 -23.88 12.89 17.62
N PRO A 339 -24.66 12.69 18.69
CA PRO A 339 -24.46 13.37 19.96
C PRO A 339 -23.37 12.69 20.80
N ARG A 340 -22.75 13.48 21.68
CA ARG A 340 -21.67 13.14 22.63
C ARG A 340 -22.00 11.93 23.52
N ARG A 341 -21.05 10.99 23.64
CA ARG A 341 -21.01 9.92 24.66
C ARG A 341 -20.61 10.47 26.03
N LEU A 342 -21.21 9.90 27.08
CA LEU A 342 -20.83 10.05 28.49
C LEU A 342 -19.62 9.14 28.79
N LEU A 343 -18.62 9.69 29.49
CA LEU A 343 -17.43 9.00 29.97
C LEU A 343 -17.74 8.16 31.23
N PRO A 344 -17.09 7.01 31.45
CA PRO A 344 -17.18 6.27 32.71
C PRO A 344 -16.58 7.07 33.87
N ALA A 345 -17.18 6.94 35.04
CA ALA A 345 -16.72 7.59 36.27
C ALA A 345 -15.33 7.08 36.69
N PRO A 346 -14.40 7.97 37.12
CA PRO A 346 -13.08 7.56 37.57
C PRO A 346 -13.17 6.86 38.93
N ALA A 347 -12.43 5.76 39.09
CA ALA A 347 -12.13 5.21 40.40
C ALA A 347 -11.37 6.25 41.23
N ARG A 348 -11.76 6.44 42.50
CA ARG A 348 -11.09 7.34 43.44
C ARG A 348 -9.64 6.90 43.64
N ILE A 349 -8.71 7.67 43.09
CA ILE A 349 -7.30 7.61 43.46
C ILE A 349 -7.13 8.52 44.68
N THR A 350 -6.79 7.92 45.82
CA THR A 350 -6.31 8.66 46.99
C THR A 350 -5.02 9.41 46.62
N PRO A 351 -4.90 10.72 46.88
CA PRO A 351 -3.64 11.43 46.68
C PRO A 351 -2.58 10.78 47.57
N ALA A 352 -1.44 10.42 46.98
CA ALA A 352 -0.27 10.06 47.76
C ALA A 352 0.06 11.25 48.68
N ALA A 353 0.01 11.02 49.99
CA ALA A 353 0.59 11.92 50.96
C ALA A 353 2.02 12.25 50.52
N SER A 354 2.44 13.51 50.65
CA SER A 354 3.80 13.97 50.38
C SER A 354 4.83 13.01 50.97
N MET A 355 5.32 12.07 50.14
CA MET A 355 6.38 11.14 50.52
C MET A 355 7.66 11.96 50.54
N ALA A 356 8.36 11.99 51.68
CA ALA A 356 9.68 12.59 51.75
C ALA A 356 10.60 11.88 50.74
N ILE A 357 11.44 12.65 50.06
CA ILE A 357 12.42 12.12 49.11
C ILE A 357 13.70 11.82 49.89
N GLY A 358 14.12 10.56 49.89
CA GLY A 358 15.30 10.09 50.61
C GLY A 358 16.37 9.53 49.68
N ALA A 359 17.59 9.41 50.20
CA ALA A 359 18.68 8.72 49.52
C ALA A 359 18.50 7.20 49.62
N LEU A 360 18.66 6.47 48.52
CA LEU A 360 18.73 5.00 48.51
C LEU A 360 20.11 4.56 48.98
N THR A 361 20.32 4.53 50.29
CA THR A 361 21.59 4.15 50.92
C THR A 361 21.81 2.64 50.85
N TYR A 362 23.05 2.22 50.57
CA TYR A 362 23.49 0.84 50.56
C TYR A 362 24.91 0.73 51.14
N GLU A 363 25.27 -0.44 51.66
CA GLU A 363 26.63 -0.77 52.06
C GLU A 363 27.37 -1.40 50.87
N ALA A 364 28.54 -0.87 50.51
CA ALA A 364 29.41 -1.46 49.50
C ALA A 364 30.34 -2.50 50.14
N LEU A 365 30.34 -3.73 49.61
CA LEU A 365 31.12 -4.84 50.11
C LEU A 365 32.54 -4.83 49.53
N GLU A 366 33.55 -4.86 50.41
CA GLU A 366 34.95 -5.05 50.04
C GLU A 366 35.20 -6.40 49.37
N ILE A 367 34.72 -7.47 50.01
CA ILE A 367 34.75 -8.84 49.50
C ILE A 367 33.39 -9.14 48.88
N PRO A 368 33.32 -9.66 47.64
CA PRO A 368 32.03 -9.90 47.01
C PRO A 368 31.23 -10.97 47.76
N ALA A 369 29.91 -10.86 47.71
CA ALA A 369 29.01 -11.79 48.38
C ALA A 369 29.26 -13.24 47.89
N PRO A 370 29.27 -14.23 48.80
CA PRO A 370 29.61 -15.61 48.47
C PRO A 370 28.65 -16.20 47.43
N LEU A 371 29.13 -17.13 46.61
CA LEU A 371 28.32 -17.85 45.62
C LEU A 371 27.30 -18.77 46.28
N GLY A 372 26.08 -18.78 45.75
CA GLY A 372 25.06 -19.78 46.10
C GLY A 372 25.41 -21.16 45.52
N ILE A 373 24.63 -22.17 45.90
CA ILE A 373 24.80 -23.53 45.37
C ILE A 373 24.35 -23.56 43.90
N GLN A 374 25.22 -24.04 43.02
CA GLN A 374 24.92 -24.21 41.59
C GLN A 374 23.88 -25.32 41.39
N VAL A 375 22.86 -25.05 40.56
CA VAL A 375 21.87 -26.03 40.12
C VAL A 375 21.81 -25.99 38.59
N GLY A 376 22.27 -27.06 37.94
CA GLY A 376 22.43 -27.10 36.49
C GLY A 376 23.37 -26.00 35.99
N HIS A 377 22.89 -25.15 35.08
CA HIS A 377 23.64 -24.02 34.50
C HIS A 377 23.43 -22.68 35.22
N TYR A 378 22.74 -22.70 36.37
CA TYR A 378 22.28 -21.49 37.06
C TYR A 378 22.78 -21.41 38.51
N LEU A 379 22.91 -20.17 39.00
CA LEU A 379 23.19 -19.81 40.38
C LEU A 379 22.03 -18.97 40.93
N PRO A 380 21.61 -19.16 42.20
CA PRO A 380 20.71 -18.22 42.87
C PRO A 380 21.30 -16.81 42.84
N TYR A 381 20.48 -15.86 42.38
CA TYR A 381 20.92 -14.48 42.23
C TYR A 381 21.02 -13.78 43.58
N ARG A 382 22.07 -12.98 43.74
CA ARG A 382 22.19 -11.99 44.81
C ARG A 382 23.01 -10.79 44.34
N PRO A 383 22.80 -9.59 44.89
CA PRO A 383 23.70 -8.48 44.68
C PRO A 383 25.13 -8.85 45.10
N SER A 384 26.09 -8.66 44.19
CA SER A 384 27.47 -9.16 44.41
C SER A 384 28.34 -8.21 45.24
N ARG A 385 28.06 -6.91 45.21
CA ARG A 385 28.89 -5.85 45.83
C ARG A 385 28.14 -4.93 46.78
N ILE A 386 26.83 -5.08 46.93
CA ILE A 386 26.03 -4.15 47.73
C ILE A 386 25.06 -4.89 48.64
N VAL A 387 24.80 -4.30 49.80
CA VAL A 387 23.72 -4.71 50.71
C VAL A 387 22.80 -3.51 50.90
N ILE A 388 21.52 -3.69 50.59
CA ILE A 388 20.48 -2.66 50.72
C ILE A 388 19.67 -2.98 51.98
N HIS A 389 19.96 -2.29 53.09
CA HIS A 389 19.28 -2.55 54.35
C HIS A 389 17.77 -2.29 54.26
N GLY A 390 16.98 -3.22 54.78
CA GLY A 390 15.53 -3.14 54.76
C GLY A 390 14.88 -3.47 53.41
N ALA A 391 15.66 -3.86 52.38
CA ALA A 391 15.10 -4.33 51.13
C ALA A 391 14.57 -5.75 51.25
N ALA A 392 13.36 -5.98 50.74
CA ALA A 392 12.81 -7.33 50.60
C ALA A 392 13.49 -8.07 49.45
N GLU A 393 13.56 -9.41 49.54
CA GLU A 393 13.92 -10.26 48.41
C GLU A 393 12.89 -10.13 47.28
N HIS A 394 13.29 -10.53 46.06
CA HIS A 394 12.35 -10.54 44.95
C HIS A 394 11.25 -11.60 45.21
N PRO A 395 9.96 -11.30 44.94
CA PRO A 395 8.85 -12.22 45.26
C PRO A 395 8.96 -13.61 44.64
N THR A 396 9.65 -13.70 43.50
CA THR A 396 10.00 -14.97 42.84
C THR A 396 11.51 -15.12 42.84
N ALA A 397 12.01 -16.31 43.19
CA ALA A 397 13.45 -16.58 43.21
C ALA A 397 14.09 -16.27 41.85
N LEU A 398 15.15 -15.46 41.87
CA LEU A 398 15.91 -15.08 40.68
C LEU A 398 17.17 -15.92 40.58
N VAL A 399 17.59 -16.19 39.35
CA VAL A 399 18.83 -16.88 39.02
C VAL A 399 19.63 -16.11 37.97
N GLU A 400 20.92 -16.34 37.92
CA GLU A 400 21.80 -15.93 36.82
C GLU A 400 22.61 -17.13 36.31
N SER A 401 23.17 -17.05 35.11
CA SER A 401 24.03 -18.11 34.59
C SER A 401 25.32 -18.22 35.41
N VAL A 402 25.92 -19.41 35.45
CA VAL A 402 27.22 -19.63 36.14
C VAL A 402 28.30 -18.69 35.60
N ALA A 403 28.34 -18.48 34.28
CA ALA A 403 29.24 -17.54 33.63
C ALA A 403 29.13 -16.12 34.19
N MET A 404 27.90 -15.61 34.31
CA MET A 404 27.64 -14.28 34.85
C MET A 404 27.94 -14.21 36.35
N GLY A 405 27.52 -15.22 37.12
CA GLY A 405 27.75 -15.26 38.57
C GLY A 405 29.22 -15.40 38.98
N SER A 406 30.08 -15.93 38.10
CA SER A 406 31.53 -16.05 38.33
C SER A 406 32.26 -14.70 38.41
N ILE A 407 31.64 -13.63 37.91
CA ILE A 407 32.19 -12.27 37.94
C ILE A 407 31.34 -11.39 38.84
N SER A 408 32.02 -10.62 39.67
CA SER A 408 31.38 -9.58 40.49
C SER A 408 31.31 -8.27 39.73
N ALA A 409 30.19 -7.56 39.88
CA ALA A 409 30.07 -6.18 39.43
C ALA A 409 31.09 -5.27 40.17
N PRO A 410 31.32 -4.03 39.72
CA PRO A 410 32.19 -3.10 40.43
C PRO A 410 31.45 -2.53 41.64
N LYS A 411 32.17 -1.86 42.55
CA LYS A 411 31.52 -1.10 43.62
C LYS A 411 30.85 0.14 43.00
N PRO A 412 29.53 0.32 43.18
CA PRO A 412 28.85 1.50 42.65
C PRO A 412 29.16 2.72 43.52
N GLU A 413 29.28 3.89 42.89
CA GLU A 413 29.58 5.16 43.55
C GLU A 413 28.34 6.06 43.69
N ALA A 414 27.36 5.92 42.79
CA ALA A 414 26.20 6.79 42.79
C ALA A 414 25.18 6.34 43.84
N VAL A 415 24.65 7.33 44.57
CA VAL A 415 23.53 7.14 45.51
C VAL A 415 22.25 7.75 44.89
N PRO A 416 21.31 6.92 44.39
CA PRO A 416 20.04 7.37 43.84
C PRO A 416 19.13 8.01 44.91
N GLN A 417 18.12 8.75 44.47
CA GLN A 417 17.06 9.30 45.32
C GLN A 417 15.71 8.68 44.95
N LEU A 418 14.90 8.37 45.96
CA LEU A 418 13.57 7.80 45.78
C LEU A 418 12.60 8.36 46.83
N PRO A 419 11.29 8.35 46.58
CA PRO A 419 10.29 8.52 47.64
C PRO A 419 10.47 7.49 48.77
N ASP A 420 10.34 7.94 50.01
CA ASP A 420 10.54 7.11 51.20
C ASP A 420 9.55 5.94 51.28
N GLY A 421 10.06 4.78 51.68
CA GLY A 421 9.21 3.60 51.90
C GLY A 421 9.00 2.71 50.67
N LEU A 422 9.51 3.05 49.48
CA LEU A 422 9.45 2.15 48.31
C LEU A 422 10.21 0.83 48.54
N VAL A 423 11.42 0.91 49.12
CA VAL A 423 12.23 -0.28 49.42
C VAL A 423 11.77 -1.00 50.69
N PRO A 424 11.61 -0.33 51.86
CA PRO A 424 11.16 -0.99 53.09
C PRO A 424 9.78 -1.67 53.01
N LYS A 425 8.88 -1.18 52.16
CA LYS A 425 7.55 -1.79 51.93
C LYS A 425 7.58 -2.89 50.85
N GLY A 426 8.74 -3.19 50.27
CA GLY A 426 8.89 -4.20 49.23
C GLY A 426 8.31 -3.84 47.86
N LEU A 427 8.02 -2.56 47.58
CA LEU A 427 7.57 -2.12 46.24
C LEU A 427 8.71 -2.20 45.22
N LEU A 428 9.95 -2.03 45.69
CA LEU A 428 11.18 -2.38 44.98
C LEU A 428 11.94 -3.43 45.80
N SER A 429 12.16 -4.60 45.21
CA SER A 429 13.03 -5.63 45.79
C SER A 429 14.51 -5.23 45.72
N ALA A 430 15.36 -5.90 46.51
CA ALA A 430 16.81 -5.68 46.50
C ALA A 430 17.43 -5.76 45.08
N ALA A 431 17.03 -6.76 44.29
CA ALA A 431 17.48 -6.92 42.91
C ALA A 431 17.02 -5.75 42.00
N GLN A 432 15.79 -5.27 42.16
CA GLN A 432 15.29 -4.15 41.36
C GLN A 432 15.96 -2.82 41.75
N ALA A 433 16.19 -2.60 43.04
CA ALA A 433 16.93 -1.44 43.54
C ALA A 433 18.42 -1.46 43.13
N GLU A 434 19.04 -2.63 43.05
CA GLU A 434 20.40 -2.81 42.52
C GLU A 434 20.51 -2.30 41.07
N THR A 435 19.51 -2.58 40.22
CA THR A 435 19.48 -2.05 38.84
C THR A 435 19.52 -0.53 38.82
N LEU A 436 18.73 0.12 39.68
CA LEU A 436 18.73 1.58 39.79
C LEU A 436 20.12 2.11 40.19
N ILE A 437 20.76 1.50 41.20
CA ILE A 437 22.08 1.91 41.69
C ILE A 437 23.14 1.80 40.58
N TYR A 438 23.17 0.69 39.86
CA TYR A 438 24.13 0.51 38.76
C TYR A 438 23.83 1.37 37.54
N ALA A 439 22.54 1.53 37.18
CA ALA A 439 22.15 2.44 36.10
C ALA A 439 22.54 3.89 36.41
N ALA A 440 22.28 4.36 37.64
CA ALA A 440 22.69 5.69 38.09
C ALA A 440 24.22 5.85 38.11
N SER A 441 24.96 4.81 38.52
CA SER A 441 26.43 4.81 38.49
C SER A 441 26.98 4.85 37.07
N ALA A 442 26.37 4.12 36.12
CA ALA A 442 26.74 4.18 34.72
C ALA A 442 26.44 5.58 34.12
N HIS A 443 25.25 6.12 34.38
CA HIS A 443 24.83 7.44 33.88
C HIS A 443 25.62 8.62 34.47
N ALA A 444 26.35 8.41 35.57
CA ALA A 444 27.27 9.40 36.13
C ALA A 444 28.59 9.50 35.35
N ARG A 445 28.89 8.54 34.48
CA ARG A 445 30.11 8.48 33.66
C ARG A 445 29.85 8.93 32.23
N ASP A 446 30.92 9.28 31.55
CA ASP A 446 30.94 9.60 30.14
C ASP A 446 31.73 8.54 29.36
N LEU A 447 31.38 8.34 28.09
CA LEU A 447 32.19 7.56 27.15
C LEU A 447 33.59 8.21 27.01
N PRO A 448 34.66 7.41 26.90
CA PRO A 448 35.99 7.95 26.65
C PRO A 448 36.05 8.74 25.33
N GLY A 449 36.56 9.97 25.38
CA GLY A 449 36.73 10.83 24.21
C GLY A 449 35.53 11.73 23.88
N ARG A 450 35.55 12.28 22.66
CA ARG A 450 34.56 13.22 22.12
C ARG A 450 34.11 12.75 20.75
N PHE A 451 32.83 12.98 20.44
CA PHE A 451 32.21 12.44 19.24
C PHE A 451 31.31 13.46 18.55
N GLU A 452 31.21 13.34 17.24
CA GLU A 452 30.22 14.04 16.41
C GLU A 452 29.32 13.01 15.71
N PRO A 453 28.01 13.27 15.61
CA PRO A 453 27.12 12.46 14.80
C PRO A 453 27.52 12.52 13.32
N GLU A 454 27.69 11.37 12.68
CA GLU A 454 27.90 11.25 11.23
C GLU A 454 26.64 10.63 10.58
N ASP A 455 26.48 10.84 9.27
CA ASP A 455 25.35 10.34 8.48
C ASP A 455 23.98 10.63 9.15
N LYS A 456 23.75 11.91 9.48
CA LYS A 456 22.53 12.38 10.17
C LYS A 456 22.24 11.66 11.51
N GLY A 457 23.30 11.19 12.17
CA GLY A 457 23.25 10.51 13.48
C GLY A 457 23.19 8.99 13.40
N CYS A 458 23.38 8.37 12.24
CA CYS A 458 23.44 6.91 12.11
C CYS A 458 24.69 6.30 12.79
N SER A 459 25.76 7.07 12.93
CA SER A 459 27.01 6.67 13.61
C SER A 459 27.58 7.82 14.43
N LEU A 460 28.53 7.48 15.33
CA LEU A 460 29.34 8.44 16.07
C LEU A 460 30.78 8.34 15.60
N LYS A 461 31.37 9.48 15.23
CA LYS A 461 32.76 9.59 14.82
C LYS A 461 33.55 10.34 15.88
N ALA A 462 34.72 9.83 16.26
CA ALA A 462 35.61 10.53 17.18
C ALA A 462 36.06 11.88 16.57
N SER A 463 35.92 12.95 17.34
CA SER A 463 36.20 14.33 16.89
C SER A 463 36.65 15.17 18.07
N ALA A 464 37.74 15.94 17.92
CA ALA A 464 38.27 16.77 19.01
C ALA A 464 37.31 17.91 19.38
N GLU A 465 36.59 18.43 18.40
CA GLU A 465 35.58 19.48 18.51
C GLU A 465 34.20 18.94 18.93
N GLY A 466 34.05 17.61 19.01
CA GLY A 466 32.79 16.96 19.32
C GLY A 466 32.31 17.09 20.77
N HIS A 467 31.17 16.46 21.02
CA HIS A 467 30.55 16.44 22.34
C HIS A 467 30.98 15.22 23.16
N VAL A 468 30.87 15.35 24.48
CA VAL A 468 31.03 14.22 25.40
C VAL A 468 29.69 13.49 25.51
N TYR A 469 29.72 12.17 25.34
CA TYR A 469 28.54 11.32 25.34
C TYR A 469 28.40 10.61 26.68
N ARG A 470 27.25 10.72 27.31
CA ARG A 470 26.96 10.00 28.55
C ARG A 470 26.95 8.48 28.32
N GLN A 471 27.54 7.74 29.25
CA GLN A 471 27.55 6.28 29.27
C GLN A 471 26.13 5.75 29.58
N GLY A 472 25.72 4.70 28.88
CA GLY A 472 24.44 4.02 29.05
C GLY A 472 24.54 2.77 29.91
N TYR A 473 23.39 2.18 30.21
CA TYR A 473 23.27 0.94 30.98
C TYR A 473 22.35 -0.05 30.28
N PHE A 474 22.65 -1.35 30.38
CA PHE A 474 21.86 -2.41 29.75
C PHE A 474 21.24 -3.33 30.81
N LEU A 475 19.91 -3.34 30.84
CA LEU A 475 19.09 -4.21 31.66
C LEU A 475 18.68 -5.46 30.84
N GLY A 476 19.38 -6.56 31.09
CA GLY A 476 19.23 -7.86 30.46
C GLY A 476 18.28 -8.83 31.15
N ASP A 477 17.48 -8.37 32.11
CA ASP A 477 16.61 -9.24 32.89
C ASP A 477 15.55 -9.93 32.04
N GLY A 478 15.28 -11.19 32.36
CA GLY A 478 14.20 -12.00 31.81
C GLY A 478 12.81 -11.47 32.15
N THR A 479 11.79 -12.06 31.54
CA THR A 479 10.40 -11.76 31.89
C THR A 479 10.13 -12.17 33.35
N GLY A 480 9.35 -11.36 34.07
CA GLY A 480 8.99 -11.63 35.47
C GLY A 480 9.92 -11.05 36.53
N ALA A 481 11.13 -10.59 36.18
CA ALA A 481 12.02 -9.89 37.11
C ALA A 481 11.58 -8.44 37.46
N GLY A 482 10.53 -7.93 36.78
CA GLY A 482 9.99 -6.59 36.99
C GLY A 482 10.74 -5.47 36.25
N LYS A 483 11.15 -5.71 35.00
CA LYS A 483 11.81 -4.71 34.12
C LYS A 483 11.11 -3.35 34.09
N GLY A 484 9.78 -3.32 33.93
CA GLY A 484 9.03 -2.06 33.89
C GLY A 484 9.17 -1.25 35.18
N ARG A 485 9.15 -1.91 36.37
CA ARG A 485 9.43 -1.24 37.65
C ARG A 485 10.89 -0.76 37.78
N GLN A 486 11.84 -1.54 37.28
CA GLN A 486 13.26 -1.14 37.25
C GLN A 486 13.46 0.11 36.37
N VAL A 487 12.89 0.10 35.17
CA VAL A 487 12.87 1.26 34.26
C VAL A 487 12.22 2.47 34.92
N ALA A 488 11.02 2.30 35.49
CA ALA A 488 10.31 3.36 36.19
C ALA A 488 11.13 3.94 37.36
N SER A 489 11.89 3.10 38.09
CA SER A 489 12.74 3.56 39.18
C SER A 489 13.91 4.44 38.71
N VAL A 490 14.50 4.13 37.53
CA VAL A 490 15.55 4.94 36.92
C VAL A 490 15.03 6.29 36.46
N ILE A 491 13.81 6.33 35.90
CA ILE A 491 13.14 7.59 35.58
C ILE A 491 12.83 8.36 36.88
N LEU A 492 12.31 7.68 37.90
CA LEU A 492 11.88 8.30 39.15
C LEU A 492 13.01 9.00 39.89
N ASP A 493 14.21 8.41 39.94
CA ASP A 493 15.39 9.04 40.55
C ASP A 493 15.78 10.37 39.88
N ARG A 494 15.55 10.51 38.57
CA ARG A 494 15.75 11.78 37.86
C ARG A 494 14.56 12.73 38.03
N TRP A 495 13.35 12.19 37.99
CA TRP A 495 12.12 12.94 38.23
C TRP A 495 12.13 13.69 39.57
N VAL A 496 12.55 13.02 40.66
CA VAL A 496 12.61 13.63 41.99
C VAL A 496 13.74 14.65 42.15
N ARG A 497 14.77 14.62 41.28
CA ARG A 497 15.87 15.58 41.23
C ARG A 497 15.58 16.81 40.36
N GLY A 498 14.44 16.82 39.66
CA GLY A 498 13.95 17.96 38.91
C GLY A 498 14.08 17.82 37.39
N GLU A 499 14.75 16.77 36.88
CA GLU A 499 14.69 16.44 35.47
C GLU A 499 13.30 15.86 35.15
N ARG A 500 12.43 16.62 34.48
CA ARG A 500 11.00 16.27 34.28
C ARG A 500 10.61 15.85 32.87
N ARG A 501 11.56 15.69 31.95
CA ARG A 501 11.30 15.22 30.58
C ARG A 501 12.03 13.92 30.33
N HIS A 502 11.29 12.87 30.00
CA HIS A 502 11.83 11.54 29.69
C HIS A 502 11.16 10.95 28.46
N ILE A 503 11.79 9.95 27.85
CA ILE A 503 11.27 9.25 26.67
C ILE A 503 11.28 7.75 26.98
N TRP A 504 10.12 7.09 26.84
CA TRP A 504 9.98 5.65 26.99
C TRP A 504 9.55 5.05 25.65
N ILE A 505 10.47 4.31 25.00
CA ILE A 505 10.23 3.68 23.71
C ILE A 505 9.93 2.20 23.93
N SER A 506 8.82 1.69 23.41
CA SER A 506 8.44 0.28 23.56
C SER A 506 7.83 -0.31 22.27
N LYS A 507 7.46 -1.60 22.30
CA LYS A 507 7.07 -2.38 21.12
C LYS A 507 5.74 -1.94 20.50
N ASN A 508 4.71 -1.71 21.31
CA ASN A 508 3.36 -1.42 20.85
C ASN A 508 2.61 -0.51 21.85
N GLU A 509 1.43 -0.02 21.48
CA GLU A 509 0.64 0.87 22.33
C GLU A 509 -0.02 0.14 23.52
N ALA A 510 -0.20 -1.18 23.45
CA ALA A 510 -0.76 -1.96 24.56
C ALA A 510 0.11 -1.89 25.83
N LEU A 511 1.43 -1.78 25.66
CA LEU A 511 2.39 -1.63 26.75
C LEU A 511 2.37 -0.25 27.44
N LEU A 512 1.56 0.70 26.94
CA LEU A 512 1.38 2.00 27.61
C LEU A 512 0.79 1.84 29.01
N GLU A 513 -0.20 0.97 29.16
CA GLU A 513 -0.86 0.75 30.46
C GLU A 513 0.04 -0.04 31.42
N ASP A 514 0.90 -0.94 30.91
CA ASP A 514 1.94 -1.58 31.72
C ASP A 514 2.95 -0.56 32.26
N ALA A 515 3.44 0.36 31.40
CA ALA A 515 4.34 1.43 31.80
C ALA A 515 3.69 2.36 32.85
N ARG A 516 2.40 2.71 32.66
CA ARG A 516 1.62 3.50 33.64
C ARG A 516 1.43 2.78 34.96
N ARG A 517 1.12 1.49 34.94
CA ARG A 517 1.01 0.65 36.14
C ARG A 517 2.33 0.64 36.91
N ASP A 518 3.44 0.41 36.22
CA ASP A 518 4.75 0.30 36.86
C ASP A 518 5.25 1.66 37.38
N TRP A 519 4.94 2.75 36.70
CA TRP A 519 5.16 4.12 37.18
C TRP A 519 4.30 4.45 38.41
N ALA A 520 3.01 4.13 38.37
CA ALA A 520 2.08 4.36 39.47
C ALA A 520 2.41 3.53 40.71
N ALA A 521 2.92 2.31 40.53
CA ALA A 521 3.37 1.45 41.62
C ALA A 521 4.50 2.09 42.46
N LEU A 522 5.26 3.02 41.88
CA LEU A 522 6.33 3.76 42.55
C LEU A 522 5.91 5.18 42.99
N GLY A 523 4.62 5.50 42.92
CA GLY A 523 4.05 6.78 43.35
C GLY A 523 3.90 7.83 42.25
N GLY A 524 4.19 7.49 40.99
CA GLY A 524 3.92 8.34 39.84
C GLY A 524 2.43 8.45 39.50
N LEU A 525 2.03 9.43 38.69
CA LEU A 525 0.66 9.54 38.19
C LEU A 525 0.57 8.99 36.76
N PRO A 526 -0.47 8.21 36.40
CA PRO A 526 -0.64 7.71 35.03
C PRO A 526 -0.63 8.80 33.95
N ILE A 527 -1.07 10.02 34.31
CA ILE A 527 -1.09 11.19 33.42
C ILE A 527 0.32 11.75 33.13
N ASP A 528 1.34 11.39 33.91
CA ASP A 528 2.71 11.77 33.61
C ASP A 528 3.21 11.08 32.33
N ILE A 529 2.63 9.94 31.96
CA ILE A 529 2.97 9.21 30.74
C ILE A 529 1.95 9.51 29.64
N GLN A 530 2.41 10.16 28.57
CA GLN A 530 1.58 10.54 27.43
C GLN A 530 2.09 9.90 26.13
N PRO A 531 1.22 9.25 25.34
CA PRO A 531 1.63 8.66 24.08
C PRO A 531 1.84 9.75 23.01
N LEU A 532 2.90 9.61 22.21
CA LEU A 532 3.23 10.53 21.12
C LEU A 532 2.11 10.64 20.06
N SER A 533 1.29 9.59 19.92
CA SER A 533 0.11 9.58 19.04
C SER A 533 -0.93 10.64 19.41
N SER A 534 -0.90 11.18 20.65
CA SER A 534 -1.75 12.30 21.09
C SER A 534 -1.49 13.61 20.33
N TRP A 535 -0.30 13.77 19.74
CA TRP A 535 0.04 14.90 18.88
C TRP A 535 0.14 14.43 17.44
N LYS A 536 -0.43 15.21 16.51
CA LYS A 536 -0.35 14.92 15.08
C LYS A 536 1.10 15.05 14.59
N LEU A 537 1.48 14.25 13.60
CA LEU A 537 2.79 14.37 12.96
C LEU A 537 2.95 15.80 12.39
N GLY A 538 4.11 16.40 12.63
CA GLY A 538 4.44 17.78 12.21
C GLY A 538 3.91 18.88 13.15
N THR A 539 3.15 18.55 14.19
CA THR A 539 2.72 19.54 15.20
C THR A 539 3.66 19.52 16.41
N PRO A 540 4.02 20.66 17.03
CA PRO A 540 4.86 20.65 18.22
C PRO A 540 4.24 19.86 19.38
N ILE A 541 5.06 19.10 20.11
CA ILE A 541 4.63 18.42 21.34
C ILE A 541 4.49 19.47 22.43
N ALA A 542 3.26 19.75 22.85
CA ALA A 542 2.95 20.81 23.82
C ALA A 542 3.18 20.40 25.29
N MET A 543 3.55 19.14 25.55
CA MET A 543 3.87 18.64 26.88
C MET A 543 5.12 19.34 27.42
N ARG A 544 5.04 19.99 28.59
CA ARG A 544 6.22 20.64 29.19
C ARG A 544 7.04 19.66 30.02
N ASP A 545 6.33 18.95 30.90
CA ASP A 545 6.86 17.94 31.80
C ASP A 545 6.11 16.63 31.58
N GLY A 546 6.81 15.51 31.65
CA GLY A 546 6.25 14.18 31.47
C GLY A 546 7.20 13.16 30.87
N ILE A 547 6.68 11.95 30.72
CA ILE A 547 7.33 10.80 30.10
C ILE A 547 6.61 10.59 28.75
N LEU A 548 7.32 10.88 27.66
CA LEU A 548 6.80 10.68 26.32
C LEU A 548 6.88 9.19 25.96
N PHE A 549 5.73 8.53 25.85
CA PHE A 549 5.64 7.14 25.43
C PHE A 549 5.61 7.06 23.89
N VAL A 550 6.50 6.26 23.31
CA VAL A 550 6.68 6.15 21.87
C VAL A 550 6.75 4.68 21.49
N THR A 551 6.07 4.26 20.43
CA THR A 551 6.29 2.92 19.88
C THR A 551 7.37 2.94 18.82
N TYR A 552 8.17 1.86 18.68
CA TYR A 552 9.18 1.80 17.62
C TYR A 552 8.62 2.04 16.20
N PRO A 553 7.43 1.53 15.82
CA PRO A 553 6.80 1.88 14.54
C PRO A 553 6.46 3.36 14.41
N THR A 554 6.02 4.00 15.50
CA THR A 554 5.76 5.45 15.52
C THR A 554 7.05 6.23 15.36
N LEU A 555 8.13 5.85 16.04
CA LEU A 555 9.42 6.54 15.98
C LEU A 555 9.97 6.65 14.54
N ARG A 556 9.83 5.57 13.74
CA ARG A 556 10.29 5.56 12.33
C ARG A 556 9.33 6.25 11.33
N SER A 557 8.17 6.71 11.78
CA SER A 557 7.15 7.25 10.88
C SER A 557 7.52 8.63 10.33
N ALA A 558 7.34 8.82 9.03
CA ALA A 558 7.66 10.06 8.31
C ALA A 558 6.63 10.36 7.21
N ARG A 559 6.47 11.65 6.91
CA ARG A 559 5.77 12.22 5.75
C ARG A 559 6.78 13.07 4.98
N SER A 560 6.48 13.44 3.73
CA SER A 560 7.39 14.20 2.84
C SER A 560 7.97 15.49 3.44
N ASP A 561 7.29 16.10 4.41
CA ASP A 561 7.62 17.37 5.06
C ASP A 561 7.97 17.26 6.56
N ALA A 562 7.76 16.10 7.21
CA ALA A 562 7.93 15.97 8.66
C ALA A 562 8.22 14.53 9.11
N THR A 563 9.07 14.35 10.13
CA THR A 563 9.33 13.04 10.76
C THR A 563 8.96 13.03 12.25
N ARG A 564 8.58 11.86 12.79
CA ARG A 564 8.35 11.72 14.24
C ARG A 564 9.64 11.90 15.04
N LEU A 565 10.79 11.49 14.49
CA LEU A 565 12.09 11.70 15.11
C LEU A 565 12.38 13.20 15.30
N ASP A 566 12.23 14.02 14.26
CA ASP A 566 12.48 15.47 14.35
C ASP A 566 11.52 16.15 15.34
N GLN A 567 10.27 15.70 15.39
CA GLN A 567 9.28 16.17 16.36
C GLN A 567 9.70 15.88 17.82
N ILE A 568 10.27 14.70 18.08
CA ILE A 568 10.78 14.32 19.40
C ILE A 568 12.05 15.13 19.73
N LEU A 569 12.97 15.28 18.78
CA LEU A 569 14.22 16.05 18.97
C LEU A 569 13.92 17.52 19.26
N ALA A 570 12.95 18.12 18.57
CA ALA A 570 12.51 19.49 18.83
C ALA A 570 11.91 19.66 20.23
N TRP A 571 11.20 18.65 20.74
CA TRP A 571 10.65 18.65 22.10
C TRP A 571 11.72 18.44 23.18
N ALA A 572 12.67 17.53 22.93
CA ALA A 572 13.78 17.23 23.81
C ALA A 572 14.70 18.45 23.98
N GLY A 573 15.03 19.11 22.85
CA GLY A 573 15.97 20.23 22.79
C GLY A 573 17.43 19.78 22.94
N GLU A 574 18.37 20.69 22.63
CA GLU A 574 19.81 20.40 22.65
C GLU A 574 20.34 20.05 24.05
N GLY A 575 19.74 20.61 25.09
CA GLY A 575 20.10 20.38 26.49
C GLY A 575 19.43 19.16 27.14
N PHE A 576 18.83 18.25 26.36
CA PHE A 576 18.13 17.10 26.91
C PHE A 576 19.09 16.18 27.69
N ASP A 577 18.85 16.08 28.99
CA ASP A 577 19.59 15.20 29.87
C ASP A 577 18.70 14.11 30.50
N GLY A 578 17.42 14.07 30.13
CA GLY A 578 16.45 13.07 30.58
C GLY A 578 16.83 11.63 30.23
N VAL A 579 16.01 10.70 30.74
CA VAL A 579 16.17 9.26 30.48
C VAL A 579 15.52 8.90 29.16
N ILE A 580 16.26 8.20 28.29
CA ILE A 580 15.73 7.53 27.11
C ILE A 580 15.77 6.03 27.36
N VAL A 581 14.59 5.45 27.49
CA VAL A 581 14.43 4.01 27.65
C VAL A 581 14.14 3.40 26.30
N PHE A 582 14.98 2.45 25.89
CA PHE A 582 14.67 1.51 24.83
C PHE A 582 14.19 0.21 25.47
N ASP A 583 12.90 0.12 25.72
CA ASP A 583 12.24 -1.08 26.20
C ASP A 583 12.02 -2.04 25.03
N GLU A 584 12.18 -3.34 25.26
CA GLU A 584 12.35 -4.36 24.22
C GLU A 584 13.39 -3.96 23.15
N ALA A 585 14.57 -3.52 23.60
CA ALA A 585 15.63 -2.95 22.76
C ALA A 585 16.06 -3.83 21.58
N HIS A 586 15.87 -5.16 21.66
CA HIS A 586 16.12 -6.08 20.55
C HIS A 586 15.32 -5.73 19.28
N ALA A 587 14.24 -4.95 19.39
CA ALA A 587 13.51 -4.37 18.27
C ALA A 587 14.38 -3.46 17.38
N MET A 588 15.59 -3.09 17.82
CA MET A 588 16.59 -2.33 17.07
C MET A 588 17.75 -3.18 16.51
N ALA A 589 17.77 -4.50 16.70
CA ALA A 589 18.90 -5.38 16.34
C ALA A 589 19.42 -5.19 14.90
N ASN A 590 18.52 -4.90 13.95
CA ASN A 590 18.86 -4.69 12.55
C ASN A 590 19.29 -3.24 12.23
N ALA A 591 19.71 -2.43 13.21
CA ALA A 591 20.13 -1.04 12.98
C ALA A 591 21.40 -0.93 12.13
N ALA A 592 22.31 -1.91 12.20
CA ALA A 592 23.58 -1.90 11.46
C ALA A 592 23.44 -2.38 10.00
N GLY A 593 22.28 -2.93 9.61
CA GLY A 593 22.18 -3.75 8.40
C GLY A 593 22.82 -5.13 8.61
N GLY A 594 22.78 -5.98 7.58
CA GLY A 594 23.32 -7.34 7.66
C GLY A 594 23.65 -7.92 6.30
N GLU A 595 24.20 -9.13 6.26
CA GLU A 595 24.33 -9.92 5.02
C GLU A 595 23.23 -10.98 5.02
N GLY A 596 22.32 -10.88 4.06
CA GLY A 596 21.32 -11.91 3.79
C GLY A 596 21.80 -12.87 2.69
N SER A 597 21.05 -13.95 2.46
CA SER A 597 21.31 -14.91 1.36
C SER A 597 21.29 -14.29 -0.06
N ARG A 598 20.94 -13.00 -0.18
CA ARG A 598 20.92 -12.20 -1.42
C ARG A 598 21.82 -10.94 -1.37
N GLY A 599 22.75 -10.84 -0.40
CA GLY A 599 23.72 -9.73 -0.28
C GLY A 599 23.47 -8.77 0.90
N LYS A 600 24.15 -7.61 0.89
CA LYS A 600 24.04 -6.57 1.95
C LYS A 600 22.62 -6.01 2.04
N VAL A 601 22.02 -6.12 3.22
CA VAL A 601 20.69 -5.63 3.58
C VAL A 601 20.84 -4.31 4.32
N LYS A 602 20.15 -3.27 3.84
CA LYS A 602 20.08 -1.96 4.50
C LYS A 602 19.49 -2.11 5.91
N GLY A 603 20.04 -1.37 6.88
CA GLY A 603 19.55 -1.36 8.25
C GLY A 603 18.05 -1.04 8.33
N SER A 604 17.37 -1.66 9.29
CA SER A 604 15.94 -1.40 9.51
C SER A 604 15.73 0.08 9.87
N GLU A 605 14.79 0.75 9.19
CA GLU A 605 14.45 2.16 9.49
C GLU A 605 14.06 2.36 10.97
N GLN A 606 13.52 1.31 11.59
CA GLN A 606 13.26 1.26 13.03
C GLN A 606 14.52 1.39 13.88
N GLY A 607 15.50 0.50 13.65
CA GLY A 607 16.76 0.52 14.38
C GLY A 607 17.57 1.80 14.11
N ILE A 608 17.55 2.27 12.86
CA ILE A 608 18.21 3.54 12.48
C ILE A 608 17.59 4.72 13.23
N ALA A 609 16.27 4.82 13.32
CA ALA A 609 15.62 5.93 14.03
C ALA A 609 15.96 5.93 15.53
N GLY A 610 16.03 4.75 16.16
CA GLY A 610 16.47 4.62 17.55
C GLY A 610 17.93 5.03 17.77
N VAL A 611 18.85 4.60 16.89
CA VAL A 611 20.26 5.01 16.91
C VAL A 611 20.42 6.52 16.70
N ARG A 612 19.69 7.10 15.75
CA ARG A 612 19.71 8.55 15.50
C ARG A 612 19.23 9.34 16.71
N LEU A 613 18.15 8.91 17.36
CA LEU A 613 17.63 9.60 18.55
C LEU A 613 18.68 9.68 19.67
N GLN A 614 19.33 8.57 20.01
CA GLN A 614 20.35 8.56 21.06
C GLN A 614 21.63 9.29 20.64
N ASN A 615 22.03 9.25 19.37
CA ASN A 615 23.25 9.92 18.91
C ASN A 615 23.07 11.44 18.78
N LEU A 616 21.86 11.91 18.46
CA LEU A 616 21.56 13.34 18.36
C LEU A 616 21.31 14.02 19.72
N LEU A 617 21.28 13.26 20.83
CA LEU A 617 21.10 13.76 22.19
C LEU A 617 22.29 13.34 23.09
N PRO A 618 23.46 14.01 23.00
CA PRO A 618 24.71 13.56 23.63
C PRO A 618 24.62 13.34 25.15
N ARG A 619 23.84 14.15 25.85
CA ARG A 619 23.71 14.11 27.31
C ARG A 619 22.54 13.26 27.82
N ALA A 620 21.75 12.65 26.94
CA ALA A 620 20.67 11.74 27.34
C ALA A 620 21.18 10.56 28.17
N ARG A 621 20.42 10.16 29.19
CA ARG A 621 20.66 8.99 30.03
C ARG A 621 20.04 7.77 29.36
N VAL A 622 20.83 6.98 28.64
CA VAL A 622 20.30 5.86 27.85
C VAL A 622 20.21 4.59 28.69
N LEU A 623 19.03 3.99 28.70
CA LEU A 623 18.74 2.70 29.34
C LEU A 623 18.21 1.74 28.27
N TYR A 624 18.94 0.67 27.99
CA TYR A 624 18.48 -0.41 27.13
C TYR A 624 17.86 -1.49 28.00
N ALA A 625 16.64 -1.94 27.72
CA ALA A 625 15.99 -3.03 28.43
C ALA A 625 15.58 -4.13 27.44
N SER A 626 16.18 -5.31 27.54
CA SER A 626 15.85 -6.46 26.70
C SER A 626 16.40 -7.76 27.29
N ALA A 627 15.56 -8.78 27.44
CA ALA A 627 15.99 -10.10 27.95
C ALA A 627 17.00 -10.80 27.02
N THR A 628 17.01 -10.46 25.74
CA THR A 628 17.83 -11.09 24.70
C THR A 628 19.01 -10.22 24.24
N GLY A 629 19.36 -9.20 25.02
CA GLY A 629 20.40 -8.23 24.66
C GLY A 629 21.76 -8.85 24.34
N ALA A 630 22.20 -9.81 25.15
CA ALA A 630 23.51 -10.43 25.03
C ALA A 630 23.49 -11.85 24.44
N SER A 631 22.41 -12.25 23.75
CA SER A 631 22.31 -13.57 23.11
C SER A 631 22.82 -13.62 21.66
N ASP A 632 22.87 -12.47 20.98
CA ASP A 632 23.35 -12.32 19.60
C ASP A 632 24.10 -10.98 19.49
N VAL A 633 25.20 -10.94 18.74
CA VAL A 633 26.03 -9.73 18.59
C VAL A 633 25.26 -8.55 17.99
N ASN A 634 24.31 -8.79 17.10
CA ASN A 634 23.50 -7.73 16.48
C ASN A 634 22.60 -7.05 17.52
N ASN A 635 22.28 -7.73 18.63
CA ASN A 635 21.51 -7.16 19.74
C ASN A 635 22.33 -6.19 20.60
N LEU A 636 23.63 -6.05 20.36
CA LEU A 636 24.48 -5.02 20.97
C LEU A 636 24.90 -3.92 19.98
N ALA A 637 24.72 -4.13 18.68
CA ALA A 637 25.16 -3.20 17.64
C ALA A 637 24.44 -1.82 17.69
N TYR A 638 23.24 -1.76 18.26
CA TYR A 638 22.51 -0.50 18.48
C TYR A 638 22.85 0.17 19.81
N ALA A 639 23.55 -0.52 20.71
CA ALA A 639 23.81 -0.06 22.07
C ALA A 639 25.06 0.84 22.13
N THR A 640 25.04 1.92 21.33
CA THR A 640 26.18 2.84 21.11
C THR A 640 26.70 3.47 22.42
N ARG A 641 25.86 3.55 23.46
CA ARG A 641 26.22 4.12 24.76
C ARG A 641 26.88 3.13 25.72
N LEU A 642 27.14 1.89 25.33
CA LEU A 642 27.87 0.94 26.17
C LEU A 642 29.39 1.08 26.09
N GLY A 643 29.93 1.84 25.14
CA GLY A 643 31.38 1.98 24.98
C GLY A 643 32.06 0.70 24.50
N LEU A 644 31.35 -0.08 23.69
CA LEU A 644 31.86 -1.34 23.11
C LEU A 644 32.85 -1.11 21.97
N TRP A 645 32.88 0.10 21.39
CA TRP A 645 33.80 0.49 20.33
C TRP A 645 34.10 1.99 20.42
N GLY A 646 35.19 2.42 19.77
CA GLY A 646 35.67 3.81 19.74
C GLY A 646 36.99 4.01 20.50
N PRO A 647 37.36 5.26 20.79
CA PRO A 647 38.57 5.61 21.53
C PRO A 647 38.70 4.82 22.84
N GLU A 648 39.90 4.33 23.14
CA GLU A 648 40.22 3.58 24.36
C GLU A 648 39.46 2.25 24.52
N THR A 649 38.93 1.69 23.44
CA THR A 649 38.31 0.35 23.40
C THR A 649 39.09 -0.61 22.49
N ALA A 650 38.82 -1.91 22.60
CA ALA A 650 39.45 -2.92 21.76
C ALA A 650 39.02 -2.83 20.27
N PHE A 651 37.88 -2.20 19.97
CA PHE A 651 37.29 -2.17 18.64
C PHE A 651 37.22 -0.74 18.12
N ALA A 652 37.82 -0.47 16.96
CA ALA A 652 37.86 0.89 16.41
C ALA A 652 36.47 1.43 16.04
N ASN A 653 35.58 0.58 15.54
CA ASN A 653 34.24 0.93 15.13
C ASN A 653 33.27 -0.25 15.32
N ARG A 654 31.97 0.02 15.10
CA ARG A 654 30.88 -0.95 15.26
C ARG A 654 31.04 -2.15 14.33
N GLU A 655 31.46 -1.92 13.09
CA GLU A 655 31.58 -2.96 12.08
C GLU A 655 32.67 -3.99 12.45
N ALA A 656 33.81 -3.51 12.98
CA ALA A 656 34.87 -4.37 13.52
C ALA A 656 34.38 -5.18 14.73
N PHE A 657 33.68 -4.54 15.67
CA PHE A 657 33.08 -5.24 16.81
C PHE A 657 32.13 -6.36 16.37
N VAL A 658 31.22 -6.09 15.44
CA VAL A 658 30.25 -7.09 14.98
C VAL A 658 30.94 -8.25 14.26
N ALA A 659 31.95 -7.98 13.42
CA ALA A 659 32.67 -9.01 12.69
C ALA A 659 33.46 -9.93 13.65
N ASP A 660 34.29 -9.35 14.51
CA ASP A 660 35.19 -10.12 15.38
C ASP A 660 34.43 -10.96 16.42
N ILE A 661 33.35 -10.41 16.99
CA ILE A 661 32.52 -11.16 17.95
C ILE A 661 31.70 -12.24 17.25
N ARG A 662 31.25 -12.01 16.01
CA ARG A 662 30.56 -13.05 15.23
C ARG A 662 31.49 -14.23 14.92
N ASP A 663 32.72 -13.95 14.51
CA ASP A 663 33.73 -14.98 14.22
C ASP A 663 34.11 -15.77 15.49
N GLY A 664 34.12 -15.10 16.65
CA GLY A 664 34.35 -15.74 17.96
C GLY A 664 33.15 -16.53 18.52
N GLY A 665 31.97 -16.41 17.91
CA GLY A 665 30.76 -17.16 18.28
C GLY A 665 30.28 -16.91 19.71
N ILE A 666 29.64 -17.93 20.31
CA ILE A 666 28.99 -17.83 21.63
C ILE A 666 30.00 -17.51 22.74
N ALA A 667 31.22 -18.03 22.68
CA ALA A 667 32.25 -17.81 23.70
C ALA A 667 32.70 -16.33 23.75
N ALA A 668 32.87 -15.69 22.58
CA ALA A 668 33.19 -14.26 22.52
C ALA A 668 32.02 -13.41 23.05
N MET A 669 30.78 -13.79 22.76
CA MET A 669 29.60 -13.10 23.27
C MET A 669 29.49 -13.20 24.80
N GLU A 670 29.78 -14.37 25.38
CA GLU A 670 29.81 -14.57 26.82
C GLU A 670 30.88 -13.69 27.49
N LEU A 671 32.06 -13.56 26.86
CA LEU A 671 33.12 -12.66 27.33
C LEU A 671 32.66 -11.20 27.34
N VAL A 672 32.00 -10.73 26.28
CA VAL A 672 31.46 -9.37 26.22
C VAL A 672 30.44 -9.11 27.33
N ALA A 673 29.50 -10.05 27.55
CA ALA A 673 28.51 -9.93 28.61
C ALA A 673 29.15 -9.86 30.01
N ARG A 674 30.19 -10.67 30.23
CA ARG A 674 31.00 -10.72 31.44
C ARG A 674 31.77 -9.43 31.69
N ASP A 675 32.40 -8.87 30.67
CA ASP A 675 33.11 -7.59 30.75
C ASP A 675 32.14 -6.43 31.01
N LEU A 676 30.98 -6.41 30.36
CA LEU A 676 29.95 -5.41 30.65
C LEU A 676 29.46 -5.49 32.11
N LYS A 677 29.31 -6.69 32.68
CA LYS A 677 28.98 -6.86 34.12
C LYS A 677 30.11 -6.32 35.00
N LEU A 678 31.37 -6.65 34.69
CA LEU A 678 32.55 -6.18 35.41
C LEU A 678 32.65 -4.63 35.42
N LEU A 679 32.26 -3.99 34.32
CA LEU A 679 32.21 -2.54 34.18
C LEU A 679 30.97 -1.88 34.83
N GLY A 680 30.03 -2.70 35.33
CA GLY A 680 28.78 -2.23 35.93
C GLY A 680 27.79 -1.68 34.90
N LEU A 681 27.89 -2.16 33.65
CA LEU A 681 27.08 -1.72 32.51
C LEU A 681 25.99 -2.72 32.11
N TYR A 682 26.01 -3.93 32.67
CA TYR A 682 25.06 -4.99 32.34
C TYR A 682 24.65 -5.84 33.55
N THR A 683 23.38 -6.21 33.59
CA THR A 683 22.84 -7.20 34.54
C THR A 683 21.77 -8.03 33.83
N ALA A 684 21.75 -9.34 34.05
CA ALA A 684 20.77 -10.24 33.46
C ALA A 684 20.38 -11.34 34.44
N ARG A 685 19.11 -11.33 34.85
CA ARG A 685 18.53 -12.29 35.80
C ARG A 685 17.30 -12.93 35.19
N ALA A 686 17.11 -14.22 35.42
CA ALA A 686 15.91 -14.95 35.03
C ALA A 686 15.14 -15.42 36.27
N LEU A 687 13.85 -15.73 36.10
CA LEU A 687 13.12 -16.46 37.12
C LEU A 687 13.70 -17.87 37.26
N SER A 688 13.75 -18.39 38.48
CA SER A 688 14.06 -19.79 38.73
C SER A 688 12.96 -20.68 38.19
N PHE A 689 13.33 -21.77 37.52
CA PHE A 689 12.42 -22.86 37.15
C PHE A 689 12.17 -23.85 38.31
N ALA A 690 12.66 -23.55 39.52
CA ALA A 690 12.41 -24.38 40.69
C ALA A 690 10.89 -24.51 40.92
N GLY A 691 10.39 -25.75 40.90
CA GLY A 691 8.97 -26.06 41.02
C GLY A 691 8.18 -26.01 39.72
N VAL A 692 8.83 -25.85 38.56
CA VAL A 692 8.17 -25.93 37.23
C VAL A 692 8.34 -27.33 36.66
N GLU A 693 7.22 -27.98 36.33
CA GLU A 693 7.17 -29.26 35.63
C GLU A 693 6.69 -29.06 34.19
N TYR A 694 7.20 -29.88 33.26
CA TYR A 694 6.85 -29.81 31.84
C TYR A 694 6.25 -31.13 31.38
N GLU A 695 5.08 -31.06 30.76
CA GLU A 695 4.40 -32.20 30.14
C GLU A 695 3.89 -31.80 28.75
N ILE A 696 3.98 -32.71 27.78
CA ILE A 696 3.43 -32.52 26.43
C ILE A 696 2.09 -33.24 26.37
N LEU A 697 0.99 -32.48 26.31
CA LEU A 697 -0.34 -33.02 26.05
C LEU A 697 -0.56 -33.16 24.54
N GLU A 698 -0.40 -34.37 24.02
CA GLU A 698 -0.63 -34.68 22.61
C GLU A 698 -2.11 -34.97 22.33
N HIS A 699 -2.64 -34.40 21.24
CA HIS A 699 -3.96 -34.75 20.70
C HIS A 699 -3.77 -35.51 19.38
N CYS A 700 -4.12 -36.80 19.37
CA CYS A 700 -4.13 -37.61 18.15
C CYS A 700 -5.40 -37.31 17.35
N LEU A 701 -5.24 -36.84 16.10
CA LEU A 701 -6.37 -36.56 15.22
C LEU A 701 -7.17 -37.83 14.93
N THR A 702 -8.49 -37.72 15.00
CA THR A 702 -9.40 -38.81 14.61
C THR A 702 -9.51 -38.91 13.08
N GLU A 703 -9.99 -40.05 12.57
CA GLU A 703 -10.23 -40.22 11.13
C GLU A 703 -11.18 -39.15 10.57
N ASP A 704 -12.23 -38.79 11.32
CA ASP A 704 -13.16 -37.72 10.94
C ASP A 704 -12.49 -36.35 10.86
N GLN A 705 -11.59 -36.03 11.81
CA GLN A 705 -10.85 -34.77 11.79
C GLN A 705 -9.86 -34.70 10.62
N ILE A 706 -9.21 -35.82 10.29
CA ILE A 706 -8.33 -35.93 9.12
C ILE A 706 -9.14 -35.67 7.84
N ALA A 707 -10.30 -36.32 7.70
CA ALA A 707 -11.17 -36.12 6.54
C ALA A 707 -11.62 -34.65 6.37
N VAL A 708 -11.93 -33.96 7.47
CA VAL A 708 -12.25 -32.51 7.45
C VAL A 708 -11.06 -31.68 7.01
N TYR A 709 -9.86 -31.97 7.53
CA TYR A 709 -8.64 -31.27 7.16
C TYR A 709 -8.35 -31.41 5.66
N ASP A 710 -8.43 -32.65 5.14
CA ASP A 710 -8.16 -32.97 3.74
C ASP A 710 -9.16 -32.27 2.80
N ALA A 711 -10.46 -32.28 3.14
CA ALA A 711 -11.48 -31.58 2.35
C ALA A 711 -11.20 -30.07 2.23
N TYR A 712 -10.76 -29.42 3.30
CA TYR A 712 -10.36 -28.01 3.24
C TYR A 712 -9.05 -27.80 2.47
N ALA A 713 -8.09 -28.73 2.57
CA ALA A 713 -6.86 -28.67 1.79
C ALA A 713 -7.15 -28.75 0.28
N GLU A 714 -8.06 -29.63 -0.14
CA GLU A 714 -8.54 -29.73 -1.52
C GLU A 714 -9.20 -28.42 -1.98
N ALA A 715 -10.08 -27.82 -1.16
CA ALA A 715 -10.72 -26.55 -1.48
C ALA A 715 -9.70 -25.41 -1.66
N TRP A 716 -8.72 -25.28 -0.75
CA TRP A 716 -7.65 -24.29 -0.88
C TRP A 716 -6.76 -24.53 -2.10
N ALA A 717 -6.55 -25.78 -2.51
CA ALA A 717 -5.80 -26.12 -3.71
C ALA A 717 -6.50 -25.60 -4.99
N ILE A 718 -7.84 -25.67 -5.04
CA ILE A 718 -8.62 -25.10 -6.16
C ILE A 718 -8.39 -23.59 -6.24
N ILE A 719 -8.49 -22.86 -5.12
CA ILE A 719 -8.29 -21.41 -5.10
C ILE A 719 -6.87 -21.05 -5.51
N HIS A 720 -5.87 -21.76 -4.97
CA HIS A 720 -4.46 -21.54 -5.30
C HIS A 720 -4.19 -21.76 -6.80
N THR A 721 -4.77 -22.79 -7.40
CA THR A 721 -4.63 -23.09 -8.84
C THR A 721 -5.17 -21.96 -9.71
N ASN A 722 -6.28 -21.33 -9.30
CA ASN A 722 -6.93 -20.25 -10.05
C ASN A 722 -6.44 -18.84 -9.66
N LEU A 723 -5.54 -18.72 -8.68
CA LEU A 723 -5.09 -17.42 -8.16
C LEU A 723 -4.48 -16.53 -9.24
N ARG A 724 -3.74 -17.12 -10.18
CA ARG A 724 -3.15 -16.38 -11.29
C ARG A 724 -4.22 -15.75 -12.18
N GLU A 725 -5.24 -16.52 -12.54
CA GLU A 725 -6.35 -16.04 -13.37
C GLU A 725 -7.14 -14.94 -12.65
N ALA A 726 -7.31 -15.06 -11.33
CA ALA A 726 -7.92 -14.01 -10.52
C ALA A 726 -7.08 -12.72 -10.50
N LEU A 727 -5.75 -12.83 -10.41
CA LEU A 727 -4.84 -11.66 -10.49
C LEU A 727 -4.85 -11.00 -11.87
N GLU A 728 -5.02 -11.78 -12.94
CA GLU A 728 -5.17 -11.29 -14.30
C GLU A 728 -6.53 -10.60 -14.51
N ALA A 729 -7.61 -11.21 -14.02
CA ALA A 729 -8.97 -10.64 -14.08
C ALA A 729 -9.10 -9.33 -13.29
N THR A 730 -8.36 -9.20 -12.19
CA THR A 730 -8.31 -7.96 -11.38
C THR A 730 -7.28 -6.95 -11.89
N ARG A 731 -6.62 -7.20 -13.04
CA ARG A 731 -5.61 -6.34 -13.67
C ARG A 731 -4.38 -6.04 -12.81
N ILE A 732 -4.21 -6.76 -11.69
CA ILE A 732 -2.97 -6.74 -10.89
C ILE A 732 -1.82 -7.32 -11.72
N VAL A 733 -2.12 -8.35 -12.51
CA VAL A 733 -1.23 -8.89 -13.54
C VAL A 733 -1.85 -8.60 -14.90
N ASP A 734 -1.04 -8.14 -15.85
CA ASP A 734 -1.44 -7.92 -17.22
C ASP A 734 -1.45 -9.26 -17.97
N GLY A 735 -2.62 -9.71 -18.40
CA GLY A 735 -2.78 -10.97 -19.12
C GLY A 735 -2.03 -11.05 -20.47
N GLU A 736 -1.64 -9.92 -21.08
CA GLU A 736 -0.88 -9.93 -22.35
C GLU A 736 0.65 -9.96 -22.16
N THR A 737 1.16 -9.46 -21.04
CA THR A 737 2.60 -9.38 -20.76
C THR A 737 3.07 -10.32 -19.65
N GLY A 738 2.16 -10.77 -18.78
CA GLY A 738 2.50 -11.41 -17.50
C GLY A 738 3.15 -10.45 -16.48
N GLY A 739 3.30 -9.17 -16.84
CA GLY A 739 3.86 -8.13 -16.01
C GLY A 739 2.84 -7.56 -15.03
N THR A 740 3.31 -6.77 -14.07
CA THR A 740 2.45 -6.00 -13.16
C THR A 740 2.90 -4.56 -13.16
N LEU A 741 1.97 -3.62 -13.27
CA LEU A 741 2.26 -2.19 -13.11
C LEU A 741 2.46 -1.82 -11.65
N ASN A 742 1.97 -2.65 -10.72
CA ASN A 742 2.06 -2.45 -9.29
C ASN A 742 2.47 -3.75 -8.58
N SER A 743 3.78 -3.99 -8.54
CA SER A 743 4.37 -5.13 -7.84
C SER A 743 4.00 -5.18 -6.35
N GLY A 744 3.76 -4.02 -5.74
CA GLY A 744 3.24 -3.91 -4.37
C GLY A 744 1.85 -4.50 -4.21
N ALA A 745 0.91 -4.19 -5.12
CA ALA A 745 -0.44 -4.76 -5.12
C ALA A 745 -0.42 -6.27 -5.33
N LYS A 746 0.43 -6.77 -6.24
CA LYS A 746 0.63 -8.21 -6.43
C LYS A 746 1.17 -8.88 -5.17
N SER A 747 2.20 -8.31 -4.55
CA SER A 747 2.76 -8.83 -3.31
C SER A 747 1.75 -8.80 -2.16
N ALA A 748 0.93 -7.75 -2.07
CA ALA A 748 -0.11 -7.62 -1.05
C ALA A 748 -1.19 -8.70 -1.24
N ALA A 749 -1.69 -8.91 -2.45
CA ALA A 749 -2.69 -9.94 -2.74
C ALA A 749 -2.19 -11.34 -2.39
N LEU A 750 -0.96 -11.69 -2.80
CA LEU A 750 -0.34 -12.97 -2.45
C LEU A 750 -0.14 -13.13 -0.94
N SER A 751 0.32 -12.07 -0.26
CA SER A 751 0.51 -12.07 1.18
C SER A 751 -0.80 -12.20 1.95
N ILE A 752 -1.89 -11.60 1.47
CA ILE A 752 -3.22 -11.74 2.05
C ILE A 752 -3.70 -13.18 1.89
N PHE A 753 -3.60 -13.73 0.67
CA PHE A 753 -4.00 -15.12 0.40
C PHE A 753 -3.27 -16.12 1.30
N GLU A 754 -1.93 -16.09 1.32
CA GLU A 754 -1.14 -17.01 2.15
C GLU A 754 -1.37 -16.79 3.64
N GLY A 755 -1.48 -15.53 4.08
CA GLY A 755 -1.78 -15.21 5.47
C GLY A 755 -3.15 -15.72 5.92
N THR A 756 -4.16 -15.62 5.06
CA THR A 756 -5.51 -16.13 5.37
C THR A 756 -5.52 -17.66 5.41
N LYS A 757 -4.87 -18.34 4.45
CA LYS A 757 -4.73 -19.80 4.46
C LYS A 757 -4.05 -20.31 5.75
N GLN A 758 -2.96 -19.68 6.17
CA GLN A 758 -2.26 -20.07 7.41
C GLN A 758 -3.14 -19.89 8.65
N ARG A 759 -3.84 -18.75 8.76
CA ARG A 759 -4.76 -18.49 9.88
C ARG A 759 -5.91 -19.48 9.92
N PHE A 760 -6.48 -19.82 8.75
CA PHE A 760 -7.54 -20.81 8.63
C PHE A 760 -7.12 -22.17 9.22
N PHE A 761 -5.99 -22.73 8.77
CA PHE A 761 -5.54 -24.04 9.26
C PHE A 761 -5.08 -24.00 10.72
N ALA A 762 -4.48 -22.90 11.18
CA ALA A 762 -4.13 -22.74 12.59
C ALA A 762 -5.37 -22.79 13.49
N GLN A 763 -6.46 -22.13 13.09
CA GLN A 763 -7.72 -22.15 13.83
C GLN A 763 -8.39 -23.52 13.78
N LEU A 764 -8.39 -24.19 12.61
CA LEU A 764 -8.92 -25.54 12.46
C LEU A 764 -8.22 -26.52 13.41
N LEU A 765 -6.89 -26.54 13.40
CA LEU A 765 -6.11 -27.43 14.25
C LEU A 765 -6.25 -27.08 15.74
N LEU A 766 -6.41 -25.79 16.08
CA LEU A 766 -6.70 -25.39 17.45
C LEU A 766 -8.02 -25.98 17.93
N SER A 767 -9.07 -25.91 17.10
CA SER A 767 -10.38 -26.45 17.44
C SER A 767 -10.36 -27.97 17.61
N MET A 768 -9.58 -28.67 16.77
CA MET A 768 -9.41 -30.12 16.84
C MET A 768 -8.77 -30.56 18.17
N LYS A 769 -7.94 -29.73 18.80
CA LYS A 769 -7.26 -30.06 20.08
C LYS A 769 -8.15 -29.93 21.32
N LEU A 770 -9.28 -29.23 21.23
CA LEU A 770 -10.16 -28.97 22.38
C LEU A 770 -10.61 -30.23 23.13
N PRO A 771 -10.95 -31.36 22.48
CA PRO A 771 -11.36 -32.59 23.18
C PRO A 771 -10.29 -33.18 24.10
N SER A 772 -9.00 -32.94 23.86
CA SER A 772 -7.93 -33.34 24.78
C SER A 772 -7.62 -32.26 25.81
N LEU A 773 -7.70 -30.98 25.42
CA LEU A 773 -7.38 -29.85 26.30
C LEU A 773 -8.40 -29.67 27.42
N LEU A 774 -9.71 -29.66 27.10
CA LEU A 774 -10.76 -29.36 28.09
C LEU A 774 -10.79 -30.35 29.27
N PRO A 775 -10.70 -31.68 29.06
CA PRO A 775 -10.61 -32.61 30.19
C PRO A 775 -9.36 -32.43 31.06
N ALA A 776 -8.22 -32.05 30.46
CA ALA A 776 -7.01 -31.75 31.22
C ALA A 776 -7.21 -30.50 32.09
N ILE A 777 -7.83 -29.45 31.54
CA ILE A 777 -8.20 -28.24 32.30
C ILE A 777 -9.14 -28.59 33.47
N ASP A 778 -10.18 -29.39 33.23
CA ASP A 778 -11.14 -29.78 34.26
C ASP A 778 -10.45 -30.55 35.40
N THR A 779 -9.51 -31.44 35.06
CA THR A 779 -8.70 -32.19 36.02
C THR A 779 -7.86 -31.26 36.89
N THR A 780 -7.11 -30.33 36.27
CA THR A 780 -6.27 -29.37 36.98
C THR A 780 -7.08 -28.43 37.90
N ILE A 781 -8.28 -28.01 37.46
CA ILE A 781 -9.19 -27.21 38.29
C ILE A 781 -9.72 -28.04 39.48
N ALA A 782 -10.06 -29.31 39.26
CA ALA A 782 -10.51 -30.22 40.32
C ALA A 782 -9.43 -30.46 41.39
N GLU A 783 -8.15 -30.37 41.02
CA GLU A 783 -7.00 -30.41 41.93
C GLU A 783 -6.78 -29.10 42.71
N GLY A 784 -7.64 -28.10 42.51
CA GLY A 784 -7.57 -26.80 43.18
C GLY A 784 -6.51 -25.86 42.60
N GLN A 785 -6.00 -26.16 41.40
CA GLN A 785 -5.02 -25.32 40.71
C GLN A 785 -5.71 -24.32 39.77
N ALA A 786 -5.00 -23.23 39.47
CA ALA A 786 -5.45 -22.25 38.48
C ALA A 786 -4.85 -22.58 37.12
N VAL A 787 -5.66 -22.52 36.07
CA VAL A 787 -5.25 -22.80 34.69
C VAL A 787 -5.12 -21.50 33.91
N VAL A 788 -3.99 -21.35 33.21
CA VAL A 788 -3.76 -20.25 32.26
C VAL A 788 -3.53 -20.86 30.88
N VAL A 789 -4.40 -20.53 29.92
CA VAL A 789 -4.27 -20.98 28.54
C VAL A 789 -3.70 -19.87 27.69
N GLN A 790 -2.53 -20.10 27.09
CA GLN A 790 -1.94 -19.20 26.12
C GLN A 790 -2.14 -19.74 24.70
N LEU A 791 -2.78 -18.95 23.85
CA LEU A 791 -2.97 -19.25 22.43
C LEU A 791 -2.01 -18.41 21.58
N VAL A 792 -1.52 -18.97 20.47
CA VAL A 792 -0.65 -18.25 19.53
C VAL A 792 -1.37 -17.06 18.87
N SER A 793 -2.69 -17.15 18.73
CA SER A 793 -3.58 -16.05 18.34
C SER A 793 -4.83 -16.12 19.19
N THR A 794 -5.19 -15.02 19.86
CA THR A 794 -6.43 -14.89 20.63
C THR A 794 -7.64 -14.59 19.75
N ALA A 795 -7.42 -14.32 18.45
CA ALA A 795 -8.41 -13.73 17.55
C ALA A 795 -9.06 -12.43 18.10
N GLU A 796 -8.43 -11.80 19.10
CA GLU A 796 -8.99 -10.67 19.84
C GLU A 796 -9.23 -9.46 18.95
N ALA A 797 -8.31 -9.14 18.03
CA ALA A 797 -8.52 -8.07 17.05
C ALA A 797 -9.70 -8.33 16.08
N MET A 798 -10.04 -9.59 15.85
CA MET A 798 -11.18 -10.00 15.03
C MET A 798 -12.48 -9.94 15.83
N LEU A 799 -12.44 -10.43 17.08
CA LEU A 799 -13.53 -10.26 18.04
C LEU A 799 -13.85 -8.78 18.25
N ASP A 800 -12.84 -7.93 18.45
CA ASP A 800 -12.98 -6.48 18.60
C ASP A 800 -13.61 -5.84 17.36
N ARG A 801 -13.16 -6.22 16.16
CA ARG A 801 -13.79 -5.76 14.90
C ARG A 801 -15.25 -6.16 14.84
N ARG A 802 -15.55 -7.44 15.06
CA ARG A 802 -16.93 -7.96 15.08
C ARG A 802 -17.78 -7.20 16.09
N LEU A 803 -17.31 -7.09 17.34
CA LEU A 803 -17.98 -6.34 18.40
C LEU A 803 -18.20 -4.87 18.02
N THR A 804 -17.27 -4.26 17.29
CA THR A 804 -17.39 -2.88 16.79
C THR A 804 -18.47 -2.77 15.71
N ASP A 805 -18.61 -3.81 14.89
CA ASP A 805 -19.55 -3.86 13.76
C ASP A 805 -20.96 -4.34 14.18
N LEU A 806 -21.15 -4.92 15.37
CA LEU A 806 -22.46 -5.33 15.89
C LEU A 806 -23.36 -4.12 16.17
N SER A 807 -24.60 -4.19 15.68
CA SER A 807 -25.70 -3.28 16.05
C SER A 807 -26.11 -3.43 17.52
N ASN A 808 -26.92 -2.49 18.04
CA ASN A 808 -27.43 -2.58 19.41
C ASN A 808 -28.29 -3.83 19.64
N GLU A 809 -29.04 -4.26 18.62
CA GLU A 809 -29.89 -5.45 18.66
C GLU A 809 -29.05 -6.74 18.63
N GLU A 810 -28.01 -6.81 17.80
CA GLU A 810 -27.06 -7.95 17.77
C GLU A 810 -26.16 -8.01 19.01
N ARG A 811 -25.92 -6.88 19.68
CA ARG A 811 -25.23 -6.86 20.99
C ARG A 811 -26.12 -7.37 22.12
N GLU A 812 -27.42 -7.17 22.03
CA GLU A 812 -28.40 -7.63 23.02
C GLU A 812 -28.65 -9.15 22.89
N ALA A 813 -28.54 -9.69 21.68
CA ALA A 813 -28.55 -11.13 21.38
C ALA A 813 -27.19 -11.58 20.80
N LEU A 814 -26.15 -11.56 21.65
CA LEU A 814 -24.76 -11.78 21.24
C LEU A 814 -24.53 -13.20 20.66
N GLU A 815 -24.52 -13.31 19.34
CA GLU A 815 -24.15 -14.53 18.60
C GLU A 815 -22.96 -14.21 17.68
N ILE A 816 -21.76 -14.64 18.10
CA ILE A 816 -20.50 -14.36 17.39
C ILE A 816 -19.91 -15.69 16.91
N ASP A 817 -19.83 -15.87 15.59
CA ASP A 817 -19.28 -17.06 14.94
C ASP A 817 -17.78 -16.89 14.67
N LEU A 818 -16.92 -17.16 15.65
CA LEU A 818 -15.46 -17.08 15.47
C LEU A 818 -14.88 -18.27 14.67
N SER A 819 -15.70 -18.99 13.90
CA SER A 819 -15.22 -20.09 13.06
C SER A 819 -14.36 -19.57 11.91
N PRO A 820 -13.56 -20.44 11.27
CA PRO A 820 -12.77 -20.09 10.10
C PRO A 820 -13.59 -19.51 8.93
N ARG A 821 -14.92 -19.61 8.96
CA ARG A 821 -15.82 -19.01 7.96
C ARG A 821 -15.73 -17.50 7.91
N GLU A 822 -15.44 -16.84 9.03
CA GLU A 822 -15.31 -15.37 9.05
C GLU A 822 -13.97 -14.86 8.48
N TYR A 823 -13.01 -15.75 8.21
CA TYR A 823 -11.74 -15.39 7.55
C TYR A 823 -11.82 -15.40 6.02
N VAL A 824 -12.87 -16.00 5.45
CA VAL A 824 -13.10 -16.18 4.01
C VAL A 824 -14.21 -15.24 3.57
#